data_AF-A0A562TQ15-F1
#
_entry.id   AF-A0A562TQ15-F1
#
_cell.length_a   1.000
_cell.length_b   1.000
_cell.length_c   1.000
_cell.angle_alpha   90.00
_cell.angle_beta   90.00
_cell.angle_gamma   90.00
#
_symmetry.space_group_name_H-M   'P 1'
#
loop_
_entity.id
_entity.type
_entity.pdbx_description
1 polymer ?
#
loop_
_entity_poly.entity_id
_entity_poly.type
_entity_poly.pdbx_seq_one_letter_code
_entity_poly.pdbx_strand_id
1 'polypeptide(L)'
;MSDKKTNSDNPEITPESQNDPGDSTSNQPVANNKVWSWYKKLAFRILFVFLLAMCIPFTSNWYKNLFTLDWLHPHYRDIYDIARFQPSFKQFFSGKGDNEDSAFPVGNEGNPGDKNGNKGEEHRHHNRGGDSTQSGNGGGFAGGNHNGFGRHHHHGDSTQAGRSGDSLAGTGIRPHHHRGDSTKTDTGRTQRFAAHHGSGRNKIGPNGDADHDSTAAAFTGKKHGRNGNDSAPPPDRNFLADYADWGIAFLIGVAGGLIWTLVDWKSKNYNILYYWIRVVVRYRAGIGIIGFGFTKLFPTQMPYPSLGLLNSNFGDFTAQKIYWMSVGIVPWYQVFGGVVEIAAGTMLFFRRTTTFGAILLAGALGDITYVNYAYDGGVHVYAFYFVFLALILFADDIPKLYNLLILERYTVPVRVYPDFRKPWLKYARIGLKLLTFIIFFVILTYTEVINFKYDPYKQPATAGLKQLRGNYHVTEFKINGQEIPYNPLDTVRWQEATFENWTTLTFKVNHPVLIDPSNGGGSPMKDIQRTFEITGVAGGQRAFHYYADTIDKVLYLQDKNAITLRGNRGTRGRNRSNTEKKPTDNWISKTALQHIGDEKKMIDEHAWSTRRDREFAAKGPEPKRNRMILKYSTTDGARVILSGINEKKDLIYVVLDRYKRKYTLPASTLSAGKY
;
A
#
# COMPACT_ATOMS: atom_id res chain seq x y z
N MET A 1 25.56 -39.49 -68.22
CA MET A 1 26.76 -40.08 -67.60
C MET A 1 27.79 -38.97 -67.56
N SER A 2 28.06 -38.46 -66.36
CA SER A 2 28.58 -37.11 -66.12
C SER A 2 30.09 -36.94 -66.26
N ASP A 3 30.42 -35.72 -66.65
CA ASP A 3 31.70 -35.07 -66.86
C ASP A 3 32.61 -34.85 -65.63
N LYS A 4 33.88 -34.60 -65.96
CA LYS A 4 34.83 -33.58 -65.41
C LYS A 4 35.81 -33.92 -64.26
N LYS A 5 37.09 -33.92 -64.70
CA LYS A 5 38.35 -33.35 -64.17
C LYS A 5 38.36 -32.44 -62.90
N THR A 6 39.38 -32.74 -62.08
CA THR A 6 40.45 -31.92 -61.43
C THR A 6 40.26 -31.13 -60.12
N ASN A 7 41.22 -31.40 -59.19
CA ASN A 7 41.87 -30.57 -58.15
C ASN A 7 41.01 -30.03 -56.98
N SER A 8 41.47 -29.89 -55.72
CA SER A 8 42.80 -29.87 -55.09
C SER A 8 42.70 -30.05 -53.55
N ASP A 9 43.82 -30.46 -52.95
CA ASP A 9 44.33 -30.16 -51.59
C ASP A 9 43.55 -30.59 -50.33
N ASN A 10 44.05 -31.66 -49.68
CA ASN A 10 43.86 -31.92 -48.26
C ASN A 10 45.12 -32.63 -47.72
N PRO A 11 45.90 -32.07 -46.77
CA PRO A 11 46.91 -32.84 -46.06
C PRO A 11 46.31 -33.39 -44.76
N GLU A 12 46.04 -34.70 -44.82
CA GLU A 12 46.57 -35.73 -43.92
C GLU A 12 47.09 -35.28 -42.54
N ILE A 13 46.44 -35.76 -41.48
CA ILE A 13 47.04 -35.94 -40.15
C ILE A 13 46.91 -37.42 -39.81
N THR A 14 48.02 -38.14 -39.87
CA THR A 14 48.17 -39.50 -39.36
C THR A 14 48.18 -39.55 -37.83
N PRO A 15 47.73 -40.65 -37.20
CA PRO A 15 47.63 -40.79 -35.75
C PRO A 15 48.84 -41.53 -35.17
N GLU A 16 49.46 -40.97 -34.13
CA GLU A 16 50.31 -41.70 -33.17
C GLU A 16 49.80 -41.30 -31.78
N SER A 17 49.15 -42.19 -31.02
CA SER A 17 49.71 -43.31 -30.24
C SER A 17 49.56 -42.97 -28.75
N GLN A 18 48.72 -43.75 -28.07
CA GLN A 18 48.35 -43.61 -26.66
C GLN A 18 49.48 -43.97 -25.67
N ASN A 19 49.27 -43.50 -24.42
CA ASN A 19 49.72 -44.00 -23.09
C ASN A 19 50.71 -43.03 -22.39
N ASP A 20 50.51 -42.56 -21.16
CA ASP A 20 49.77 -43.08 -20.01
C ASP A 20 49.32 -41.90 -19.07
N PRO A 21 48.39 -42.13 -18.12
CA PRO A 21 47.68 -41.09 -17.37
C PRO A 21 48.42 -40.72 -16.09
N GLY A 22 48.68 -39.43 -15.88
CA GLY A 22 49.31 -38.97 -14.67
C GLY A 22 49.18 -37.46 -14.50
N ASP A 23 48.50 -37.07 -13.44
CA ASP A 23 48.42 -35.72 -12.88
C ASP A 23 47.34 -34.78 -13.45
N SER A 24 46.12 -35.03 -12.99
CA SER A 24 45.04 -34.04 -12.98
C SER A 24 45.33 -32.96 -11.94
N THR A 25 46.29 -32.08 -12.22
CA THR A 25 46.40 -30.82 -11.49
C THR A 25 45.19 -29.97 -11.86
N SER A 26 44.31 -29.85 -10.87
CA SER A 26 43.13 -29.01 -10.86
C SER A 26 43.46 -27.58 -11.27
N ASN A 27 43.18 -27.22 -12.52
CA ASN A 27 43.03 -25.83 -12.94
C ASN A 27 41.72 -25.26 -12.35
N GLN A 28 41.71 -25.05 -11.04
CA GLN A 28 40.78 -24.13 -10.39
C GLN A 28 41.24 -22.71 -10.75
N PRO A 29 40.38 -21.86 -11.34
CA PRO A 29 40.78 -20.50 -11.65
C PRO A 29 41.06 -19.80 -10.32
N VAL A 30 42.34 -19.47 -10.08
CA VAL A 30 42.79 -18.68 -8.94
C VAL A 30 41.93 -17.42 -8.89
N ALA A 31 41.09 -17.31 -7.86
CA ALA A 31 40.29 -16.12 -7.62
C ALA A 31 41.25 -14.92 -7.63
N ASN A 32 41.05 -14.00 -8.57
CA ASN A 32 41.95 -12.89 -8.83
C ASN A 32 42.08 -12.03 -7.56
N ASN A 33 43.11 -12.29 -6.76
CA ASN A 33 43.38 -11.69 -5.45
C ASN A 33 44.02 -10.30 -5.62
N LYS A 34 43.53 -9.52 -6.58
CA LYS A 34 44.03 -8.19 -6.87
C LYS A 34 43.88 -7.32 -5.62
N VAL A 35 44.97 -6.75 -5.15
CA VAL A 35 44.99 -5.84 -3.99
C VAL A 35 44.13 -4.62 -4.33
N TRP A 36 43.21 -4.27 -3.43
CA TRP A 36 42.36 -3.10 -3.61
C TRP A 36 43.12 -1.83 -3.25
N SER A 37 42.94 -0.77 -4.03
CA SER A 37 43.43 0.56 -3.68
C SER A 37 42.83 1.04 -2.35
N TRP A 38 43.52 1.97 -1.68
CA TRP A 38 43.07 2.47 -0.37
C TRP A 38 41.68 3.11 -0.44
N TYR A 39 41.40 3.90 -1.50
CA TYR A 39 40.09 4.54 -1.69
C TYR A 39 38.98 3.52 -1.94
N LYS A 40 39.27 2.43 -2.67
CA LYS A 40 38.30 1.34 -2.89
C LYS A 40 37.99 0.61 -1.58
N LYS A 41 39.00 0.38 -0.74
CA LYS A 41 38.81 -0.20 0.60
C LYS A 41 37.97 0.70 1.49
N LEU A 42 38.29 2.00 1.55
CA LEU A 42 37.54 2.96 2.36
C LEU A 42 36.07 3.08 1.89
N ALA A 43 35.86 3.29 0.58
CA ALA A 43 34.53 3.38 0.00
C ALA A 43 33.71 2.12 0.25
N PHE A 44 34.32 0.93 0.15
CA PHE A 44 33.64 -0.32 0.47
C PHE A 44 33.26 -0.41 1.94
N ARG A 45 34.14 -0.06 2.89
CA ARG A 45 33.82 -0.13 4.32
C ARG A 45 32.65 0.80 4.68
N ILE A 46 32.66 2.02 4.14
CA ILE A 46 31.56 2.98 4.29
C ILE A 46 30.26 2.41 3.71
N LEU A 47 30.31 1.97 2.45
CA LEU A 47 29.16 1.41 1.75
C LEU A 47 28.62 0.15 2.42
N PHE A 48 29.49 -0.70 2.96
CA PHE A 48 29.10 -1.92 3.65
C PHE A 48 28.29 -1.62 4.90
N VAL A 49 28.78 -0.74 5.77
CA VAL A 49 28.06 -0.32 6.98
C VAL A 49 26.75 0.39 6.61
N PHE A 50 26.79 1.29 5.63
CA PHE A 50 25.60 1.96 5.11
C PHE A 50 24.55 0.97 4.58
N LEU A 51 24.94 -0.01 3.76
CA LEU A 51 24.01 -0.98 3.20
C LEU A 51 23.44 -1.91 4.28
N LEU A 52 24.22 -2.25 5.32
CA LEU A 52 23.66 -2.96 6.48
C LEU A 52 22.63 -2.09 7.22
N ALA A 53 22.94 -0.81 7.42
CA ALA A 53 22.02 0.17 8.01
C ALA A 53 20.72 0.33 7.18
N MET A 54 20.81 0.15 5.87
CA MET A 54 19.66 0.23 4.96
C MET A 54 18.90 -1.09 4.82
N CYS A 55 19.54 -2.24 5.00
CA CYS A 55 18.98 -3.57 4.68
C CYS A 55 18.71 -4.44 5.91
N ILE A 56 18.91 -3.95 7.13
CA ILE A 56 18.60 -4.66 8.37
C ILE A 56 17.67 -3.78 9.22
N PRO A 57 16.58 -4.32 9.77
CA PRO A 57 15.73 -3.58 10.70
C PRO A 57 16.46 -3.26 12.01
N PHE A 58 16.35 -2.04 12.52
CA PHE A 58 16.95 -1.64 13.82
C PHE A 58 15.93 -1.51 14.95
N THR A 59 14.64 -1.57 14.64
CA THR A 59 13.55 -1.37 15.60
C THR A 59 13.19 -2.67 16.29
N SER A 60 13.08 -2.66 17.62
CA SER A 60 12.72 -3.84 18.42
C SER A 60 11.34 -4.40 18.03
N ASN A 61 10.38 -3.55 17.65
CA ASN A 61 9.03 -3.95 17.26
C ASN A 61 9.00 -4.85 16.02
N TRP A 62 9.90 -4.62 15.05
CA TRP A 62 9.98 -5.49 13.88
C TRP A 62 10.31 -6.94 14.28
N TYR A 63 11.27 -7.11 15.20
CA TYR A 63 11.66 -8.43 15.70
C TYR A 63 10.57 -9.06 16.58
N LYS A 64 9.90 -8.26 17.43
CA LYS A 64 8.74 -8.74 18.18
C LYS A 64 7.68 -9.30 17.23
N ASN A 65 7.28 -8.54 16.22
CA ASN A 65 6.29 -8.98 15.23
C ASN A 65 6.71 -10.26 14.50
N LEU A 66 7.99 -10.39 14.15
CA LEU A 66 8.51 -11.60 13.50
C LEU A 66 8.41 -12.84 14.40
N PHE A 67 8.76 -12.72 15.68
CA PHE A 67 8.78 -13.86 16.61
C PHE A 67 7.42 -14.15 17.26
N THR A 68 6.48 -13.21 17.25
CA THR A 68 5.10 -13.41 17.75
C THR A 68 4.11 -13.77 16.64
N LEU A 69 4.58 -13.98 15.41
CA LEU A 69 3.71 -14.33 14.30
C LEU A 69 3.11 -15.72 14.50
N ASP A 70 1.78 -15.82 14.45
CA ASP A 70 1.11 -17.11 14.32
C ASP A 70 1.15 -17.57 12.86
N TRP A 71 1.98 -18.57 12.58
CA TRP A 71 2.14 -19.16 11.25
C TRP A 71 0.96 -20.06 10.84
N LEU A 72 0.04 -20.41 11.76
CA LEU A 72 -1.16 -21.20 11.44
C LEU A 72 -2.29 -20.33 10.89
N HIS A 73 -2.40 -19.07 11.34
CA HIS A 73 -3.41 -18.12 10.87
C HIS A 73 -2.79 -16.77 10.47
N PRO A 74 -1.83 -16.75 9.51
CA PRO A 74 -1.15 -15.53 9.12
C PRO A 74 -2.07 -14.64 8.27
N HIS A 75 -2.00 -13.33 8.48
CA HIS A 75 -2.55 -12.37 7.53
C HIS A 75 -1.47 -11.99 6.49
N TYR A 76 -1.86 -11.70 5.25
CA TYR A 76 -0.90 -11.33 4.18
C TYR A 76 -0.01 -10.16 4.63
N ARG A 77 -0.61 -9.21 5.36
CA ARG A 77 0.07 -8.02 5.88
C ARG A 77 1.19 -8.38 6.84
N ASP A 78 1.06 -9.44 7.62
CA ASP A 78 2.12 -9.81 8.56
C ASP A 78 3.38 -10.30 7.84
N ILE A 79 3.21 -11.09 6.77
CA ILE A 79 4.31 -11.53 5.90
C ILE A 79 4.88 -10.33 5.15
N TYR A 80 4.00 -9.44 4.67
CA TYR A 80 4.43 -8.25 3.97
C TYR A 80 5.17 -7.26 4.87
N ASP A 81 4.80 -7.14 6.15
CA ASP A 81 5.47 -6.28 7.12
C ASP A 81 6.90 -6.76 7.44
N ILE A 82 7.16 -8.07 7.40
CA ILE A 82 8.53 -8.60 7.45
C ILE A 82 9.37 -8.07 6.28
N ALA A 83 8.76 -7.99 5.09
CA ALA A 83 9.41 -7.50 3.87
C ALA A 83 9.51 -5.96 3.78
N ARG A 84 8.54 -5.26 4.39
CA ARG A 84 8.30 -3.83 4.23
C ARG A 84 8.89 -3.00 5.35
N PHE A 85 10.20 -3.03 5.57
CA PHE A 85 10.84 -2.10 6.51
C PHE A 85 11.73 -1.09 5.77
N GLN A 86 11.86 0.11 6.30
CA GLN A 86 12.87 1.07 5.89
C GLN A 86 13.56 1.61 7.14
N PRO A 87 14.81 2.08 7.05
CA PRO A 87 15.45 2.73 8.19
C PRO A 87 14.63 3.94 8.67
N SER A 88 14.35 3.98 9.98
CA SER A 88 13.60 5.04 10.67
C SER A 88 14.43 5.65 11.82
N PHE A 89 15.66 6.04 11.51
CA PHE A 89 16.63 6.54 12.49
C PHE A 89 16.16 7.81 13.22
N LYS A 90 15.46 8.72 12.56
CA LYS A 90 14.89 9.92 13.20
C LYS A 90 14.03 9.56 14.40
N GLN A 91 13.16 8.56 14.25
CA GLN A 91 12.24 8.16 15.30
C GLN A 91 13.01 7.51 16.46
N PHE A 92 13.95 6.62 16.12
CA PHE A 92 14.85 5.97 17.07
C PHE A 92 15.60 6.99 17.94
N PHE A 93 16.17 8.03 17.34
CA PHE A 93 16.90 9.07 18.08
C PHE A 93 15.99 10.12 18.76
N SER A 94 14.74 10.28 18.33
CA SER A 94 13.80 11.26 18.89
C SER A 94 13.11 10.83 20.19
N GLY A 95 13.23 9.56 20.61
CA GLY A 95 12.62 9.03 21.83
C GLY A 95 11.08 8.98 21.83
N LYS A 96 10.40 9.33 20.73
CA LYS A 96 8.96 9.09 20.56
C LYS A 96 8.76 7.59 20.35
N GLY A 97 8.22 6.92 21.39
CA GLY A 97 7.96 5.48 21.40
C GLY A 97 7.36 4.96 20.10
N ASP A 98 7.84 3.79 19.69
CA ASP A 98 7.54 3.11 18.44
C ASP A 98 6.02 2.86 18.29
N ASN A 99 5.27 3.79 17.69
CA ASN A 99 3.89 3.54 17.31
C ASN A 99 3.88 2.40 16.26
N GLU A 100 3.05 1.38 16.45
CA GLU A 100 3.01 0.17 15.58
C GLU A 100 2.79 0.49 14.09
N ASP A 101 2.19 1.64 13.77
CA ASP A 101 1.96 2.11 12.39
C ASP A 101 3.17 2.80 11.73
N SER A 102 4.18 3.17 12.51
CA SER A 102 5.29 4.06 12.06
C SER A 102 6.52 3.34 11.49
N ALA A 103 6.63 2.02 11.68
CA ALA A 103 7.70 1.21 11.08
C ALA A 103 7.49 0.95 9.57
N PHE A 104 6.32 1.31 9.05
CA PHE A 104 5.88 1.03 7.69
C PHE A 104 5.57 2.36 7.00
N PRO A 105 5.99 2.57 5.74
CA PRO A 105 5.60 3.77 5.00
C PRO A 105 4.10 3.72 4.73
N VAL A 106 3.28 4.18 5.66
CA VAL A 106 1.93 4.68 5.36
C VAL A 106 2.15 6.00 4.66
N GLY A 107 1.50 6.20 3.50
CA GLY A 107 1.58 7.46 2.77
C GLY A 107 1.39 8.62 3.74
N ASN A 108 2.33 9.57 3.67
CA ASN A 108 2.57 10.66 4.60
C ASN A 108 1.36 11.04 5.48
N GLU A 109 1.25 10.45 6.68
CA GLU A 109 0.47 11.05 7.77
C GLU A 109 1.28 12.25 8.30
N GLY A 110 1.37 13.30 7.49
CA GLY A 110 1.98 14.55 7.87
C GLY A 110 1.21 15.11 9.05
N ASN A 111 1.80 15.04 10.25
CA ASN A 111 1.35 15.82 11.39
C ASN A 111 1.82 17.26 11.18
N PRO A 112 0.94 18.22 10.81
CA PRO A 112 1.36 19.60 10.61
C PRO A 112 1.40 20.24 12.01
N GLY A 113 2.55 20.15 12.68
CA GLY A 113 2.62 20.65 14.06
C GLY A 113 3.98 20.82 14.72
N ASP A 114 5.10 20.33 14.18
CA ASP A 114 6.41 20.50 14.83
C ASP A 114 7.27 21.53 14.07
N LYS A 115 6.90 22.80 14.19
CA LYS A 115 7.87 23.91 14.16
C LYS A 115 7.89 24.51 15.56
N ASN A 116 8.76 24.01 16.43
CA ASN A 116 9.41 24.80 17.46
C ASN A 116 10.56 23.98 18.08
N GLY A 117 11.78 24.28 17.63
CA GLY A 117 12.96 24.01 18.43
C GLY A 117 12.99 25.02 19.56
N ASN A 118 12.82 24.57 20.80
CA ASN A 118 13.03 25.43 21.97
C ASN A 118 14.27 24.94 22.72
N LYS A 119 15.29 25.80 22.73
CA LYS A 119 16.40 25.77 23.70
C LYS A 119 15.82 26.13 25.08
N GLY A 120 16.28 25.44 26.11
CA GLY A 120 16.06 25.76 27.52
C GLY A 120 16.76 24.70 28.36
N GLU A 121 18.04 24.90 28.67
CA GLU A 121 18.52 25.48 29.94
C GLU A 121 18.17 24.60 31.14
N GLU A 122 19.22 23.96 31.66
CA GLU A 122 19.25 23.17 32.88
C GLU A 122 18.92 24.04 34.10
N HIS A 123 17.95 23.61 34.90
CA HIS A 123 17.96 23.91 36.33
C HIS A 123 17.62 22.66 37.14
N ARG A 124 18.64 22.16 37.85
CA ARG A 124 18.53 21.18 38.93
C ARG A 124 17.79 21.80 40.11
N HIS A 125 16.85 21.07 40.70
CA HIS A 125 16.57 21.19 42.12
C HIS A 125 16.25 19.84 42.76
N HIS A 126 16.98 19.57 43.85
CA HIS A 126 16.79 18.50 44.82
C HIS A 126 15.61 18.79 45.75
N ASN A 127 14.83 17.76 46.10
CA ASN A 127 14.51 17.35 47.48
C ASN A 127 13.67 16.05 47.40
N ARG A 128 14.06 14.91 47.98
CA ARG A 128 14.16 14.49 49.40
C ARG A 128 12.81 14.40 50.14
N GLY A 129 12.48 13.17 50.56
CA GLY A 129 11.87 12.87 51.85
C GLY A 129 10.41 12.44 51.84
N GLY A 130 10.13 11.26 52.41
CA GLY A 130 8.77 10.90 52.86
C GLY A 130 8.48 9.41 52.91
N ASP A 131 8.99 8.73 53.94
CA ASP A 131 8.48 7.45 54.45
C ASP A 131 7.03 7.56 54.91
N SER A 132 6.23 6.49 54.73
CA SER A 132 5.32 6.00 55.78
C SER A 132 4.69 4.65 55.42
N THR A 133 4.98 3.69 56.28
CA THR A 133 4.31 2.40 56.54
C THR A 133 2.88 2.52 57.07
N GLN A 134 1.99 1.58 56.73
CA GLN A 134 1.00 0.87 57.59
C GLN A 134 0.07 0.03 56.69
N SER A 135 0.02 -1.30 56.79
CA SER A 135 -0.58 -2.16 57.84
C SER A 135 -2.11 -2.28 57.75
N GLY A 136 -2.59 -3.53 57.60
CA GLY A 136 -3.72 -4.01 58.41
C GLY A 136 -4.94 -4.62 57.70
N ASN A 137 -5.09 -5.94 57.87
CA ASN A 137 -6.32 -6.76 57.95
C ASN A 137 -7.24 -6.91 56.71
N GLY A 138 -7.87 -8.07 56.45
CA GLY A 138 -7.97 -9.35 57.16
C GLY A 138 -9.21 -10.14 56.68
N GLY A 139 -9.16 -11.48 56.77
CA GLY A 139 -10.27 -12.44 56.59
C GLY A 139 -10.54 -12.88 55.14
N GLY A 140 -10.48 -14.15 54.71
CA GLY A 140 -10.63 -15.42 55.40
C GLY A 140 -12.02 -16.01 55.11
N PHE A 141 -12.12 -17.07 54.27
CA PHE A 141 -12.92 -18.28 54.48
C PHE A 141 -12.84 -19.23 53.27
N ALA A 142 -12.87 -20.52 53.59
CA ALA A 142 -12.53 -21.65 52.75
C ALA A 142 -13.77 -22.44 52.28
N GLY A 143 -13.56 -23.23 51.23
CA GLY A 143 -14.02 -24.63 51.15
C GLY A 143 -15.39 -24.90 50.51
N GLY A 144 -15.42 -25.91 49.63
CA GLY A 144 -16.69 -26.57 49.26
C GLY A 144 -16.74 -27.23 47.90
N ASN A 145 -16.04 -28.35 47.76
CA ASN A 145 -16.12 -29.31 46.66
C ASN A 145 -17.47 -30.07 46.69
N HIS A 146 -18.11 -30.41 45.55
CA HIS A 146 -18.69 -31.76 45.31
C HIS A 146 -19.26 -31.99 43.89
N ASN A 147 -18.87 -33.17 43.40
CA ASN A 147 -19.27 -33.97 42.24
C ASN A 147 -20.78 -34.20 42.02
N GLY A 148 -21.14 -34.65 40.80
CA GLY A 148 -22.23 -35.62 40.68
C GLY A 148 -22.82 -35.96 39.30
N PHE A 149 -22.17 -36.87 38.57
CA PHE A 149 -22.72 -38.03 37.82
C PHE A 149 -23.79 -37.92 36.68
N GLY A 150 -23.56 -38.76 35.64
CA GLY A 150 -24.61 -39.48 34.88
C GLY A 150 -24.62 -39.27 33.36
N ARG A 151 -23.77 -39.89 32.51
CA ARG A 151 -23.80 -41.28 31.96
C ARG A 151 -25.03 -41.60 31.07
N HIS A 152 -24.85 -41.79 29.75
CA HIS A 152 -25.01 -43.07 29.00
C HIS A 152 -25.46 -42.99 27.51
N HIS A 153 -24.82 -43.89 26.72
CA HIS A 153 -25.28 -44.70 25.56
C HIS A 153 -25.29 -44.18 24.09
N HIS A 154 -24.23 -44.57 23.36
CA HIS A 154 -24.13 -45.63 22.31
C HIS A 154 -24.79 -45.53 20.91
N HIS A 155 -23.89 -45.70 19.91
CA HIS A 155 -23.91 -46.50 18.65
C HIS A 155 -25.05 -46.43 17.63
N GLY A 156 -24.66 -46.41 16.35
CA GLY A 156 -25.45 -46.93 15.24
C GLY A 156 -24.93 -46.57 13.85
N ASP A 157 -24.25 -47.53 13.22
CA ASP A 157 -23.63 -47.52 11.88
C ASP A 157 -24.58 -47.39 10.68
N SER A 158 -24.02 -46.88 9.56
CA SER A 158 -24.17 -47.33 8.15
C SER A 158 -25.60 -47.36 7.52
N THR A 159 -25.87 -47.17 6.22
CA THR A 159 -25.23 -47.60 4.97
C THR A 159 -25.99 -46.99 3.77
N GLN A 160 -25.31 -46.92 2.62
CA GLN A 160 -25.79 -47.17 1.25
C GLN A 160 -26.61 -46.13 0.45
N ALA A 161 -25.90 -45.62 -0.57
CA ALA A 161 -26.10 -45.88 -2.01
C ALA A 161 -27.40 -45.43 -2.72
N GLY A 162 -27.20 -44.58 -3.73
CA GLY A 162 -28.13 -44.33 -4.83
C GLY A 162 -27.46 -43.49 -5.93
N ARG A 163 -26.85 -44.17 -6.90
CA ARG A 163 -26.34 -43.62 -8.17
C ARG A 163 -27.45 -43.66 -9.25
N SER A 164 -27.47 -42.65 -10.11
CA SER A 164 -27.82 -42.66 -11.55
C SER A 164 -27.38 -41.29 -12.09
N GLY A 165 -26.51 -41.11 -13.10
CA GLY A 165 -26.47 -41.71 -14.44
C GLY A 165 -27.56 -41.00 -15.29
N ASP A 166 -27.29 -40.13 -16.27
CA ASP A 166 -26.49 -40.24 -17.51
C ASP A 166 -26.06 -38.81 -17.99
N SER A 167 -24.91 -38.50 -18.62
CA SER A 167 -24.30 -38.92 -19.91
C SER A 167 -25.21 -38.57 -21.12
N LEU A 168 -24.84 -37.86 -22.21
CA LEU A 168 -23.68 -37.84 -23.12
C LEU A 168 -23.74 -36.54 -24.00
N ALA A 169 -22.60 -35.92 -24.36
CA ALA A 169 -21.98 -35.85 -25.72
C ALA A 169 -22.94 -35.68 -26.92
N GLY A 170 -22.72 -34.85 -27.95
CA GLY A 170 -21.59 -34.05 -28.42
C GLY A 170 -21.83 -33.61 -29.88
N THR A 171 -20.96 -32.70 -30.37
CA THR A 171 -20.62 -32.40 -31.78
C THR A 171 -21.61 -31.68 -32.72
N GLY A 172 -21.16 -30.54 -33.28
CA GLY A 172 -21.11 -30.42 -34.75
C GLY A 172 -21.58 -29.11 -35.44
N ILE A 173 -20.62 -28.29 -35.88
CA ILE A 173 -20.45 -27.82 -37.29
C ILE A 173 -21.37 -26.69 -37.86
N ARG A 174 -20.71 -25.53 -38.07
CA ARG A 174 -20.69 -24.61 -39.26
C ARG A 174 -21.61 -23.38 -39.38
N PRO A 175 -21.16 -22.37 -40.18
CA PRO A 175 -21.37 -20.93 -39.94
C PRO A 175 -22.24 -20.25 -41.00
N HIS A 176 -22.61 -19.00 -40.77
CA HIS A 176 -23.15 -18.13 -41.82
C HIS A 176 -22.36 -16.82 -41.96
N HIS A 177 -21.90 -16.63 -43.20
CA HIS A 177 -21.40 -15.42 -43.82
C HIS A 177 -22.50 -14.35 -43.97
N HIS A 178 -22.10 -13.07 -43.95
CA HIS A 178 -22.31 -12.17 -45.09
C HIS A 178 -21.18 -11.14 -45.22
N ARG A 179 -20.56 -11.14 -46.42
CA ARG A 179 -19.78 -10.10 -47.13
C ARG A 179 -20.67 -8.86 -47.38
N GLY A 180 -20.21 -7.65 -47.71
CA GLY A 180 -18.91 -7.02 -48.02
C GLY A 180 -19.06 -5.51 -47.76
N ASP A 181 -18.13 -4.59 -48.03
CA ASP A 181 -17.12 -4.54 -49.07
C ASP A 181 -16.00 -3.56 -48.67
N SER A 182 -14.86 -3.75 -49.31
CA SER A 182 -13.60 -3.03 -49.15
C SER A 182 -13.51 -1.74 -49.97
N THR A 183 -12.65 -0.79 -49.58
CA THR A 183 -11.70 -0.15 -50.50
C THR A 183 -10.52 0.46 -49.74
N LYS A 184 -9.37 0.43 -50.42
CA LYS A 184 -8.00 0.65 -49.96
C LYS A 184 -7.56 2.12 -50.07
N THR A 185 -6.51 2.44 -49.29
CA THR A 185 -5.34 3.32 -49.58
C THR A 185 -5.57 4.74 -50.12
N ASP A 186 -5.00 5.76 -49.47
CA ASP A 186 -3.72 6.36 -49.91
C ASP A 186 -3.14 7.35 -48.89
N THR A 187 -1.87 7.63 -49.11
CA THR A 187 -0.85 8.36 -48.40
C THR A 187 -0.97 9.90 -48.47
N GLY A 188 -0.36 10.59 -47.50
CA GLY A 188 0.47 11.76 -47.82
C GLY A 188 0.01 13.15 -47.33
N ARG A 189 1.02 13.85 -46.75
CA ARG A 189 1.24 15.31 -46.70
C ARG A 189 0.60 16.16 -45.58
N THR A 190 1.47 16.43 -44.59
CA THR A 190 1.97 17.77 -44.20
C THR A 190 1.08 18.99 -44.47
N GLN A 191 0.81 19.77 -43.41
CA GLN A 191 0.84 21.23 -43.49
C GLN A 191 1.19 21.86 -42.12
N ARG A 192 2.39 22.45 -42.06
CA ARG A 192 2.69 23.63 -41.23
C ARG A 192 2.30 24.85 -42.05
N PHE A 193 1.75 25.90 -41.46
CA PHE A 193 1.95 27.26 -41.95
C PHE A 193 1.99 28.29 -40.82
N ALA A 194 2.82 29.30 -41.05
CA ALA A 194 3.34 30.30 -40.14
C ALA A 194 2.64 31.67 -40.28
N ALA A 195 3.02 32.59 -39.38
CA ALA A 195 2.59 33.97 -39.23
C ALA A 195 2.96 34.93 -40.40
N HIS A 196 2.19 36.02 -40.60
CA HIS A 196 2.60 37.42 -40.32
C HIS A 196 1.60 38.52 -40.79
N HIS A 197 1.41 39.51 -39.91
CA HIS A 197 1.24 40.99 -40.03
C HIS A 197 0.48 41.74 -41.16
N GLY A 198 -0.28 42.77 -40.73
CA GLY A 198 -0.47 44.10 -41.38
C GLY A 198 -1.92 44.66 -41.31
N SER A 199 -2.27 45.54 -40.35
CA SER A 199 -2.29 47.04 -40.42
C SER A 199 -3.56 47.70 -41.05
N GLY A 200 -4.33 48.49 -40.28
CA GLY A 200 -5.28 49.50 -40.80
C GLY A 200 -6.25 50.11 -39.75
N ARG A 201 -6.44 51.44 -39.74
CA ARG A 201 -6.94 52.34 -38.66
C ARG A 201 -8.45 52.70 -38.65
N ASN A 202 -8.88 53.34 -37.52
CA ASN A 202 -9.98 54.32 -37.27
C ASN A 202 -11.39 53.77 -36.92
N LYS A 203 -12.25 54.31 -36.02
CA LYS A 203 -12.26 55.42 -35.01
C LYS A 203 -13.64 55.38 -34.26
N ILE A 204 -13.68 55.82 -32.98
CA ILE A 204 -14.82 56.38 -32.18
C ILE A 204 -15.79 55.40 -31.46
N GLY A 205 -15.95 55.58 -30.12
CA GLY A 205 -16.80 54.80 -29.19
C GLY A 205 -18.24 55.34 -29.00
N PRO A 206 -18.96 55.12 -27.86
CA PRO A 206 -18.61 54.41 -26.61
C PRO A 206 -19.63 53.32 -26.19
N ASN A 207 -19.33 52.65 -25.06
CA ASN A 207 -20.15 51.74 -24.22
C ASN A 207 -19.83 50.24 -24.34
N GLY A 208 -19.60 49.63 -23.16
CA GLY A 208 -19.58 48.19 -22.97
C GLY A 208 -18.25 47.68 -22.42
N ASP A 209 -18.25 47.43 -21.11
CA ASP A 209 -17.72 46.26 -20.41
C ASP A 209 -16.34 45.65 -20.74
N ALA A 210 -15.76 45.15 -19.63
CA ALA A 210 -14.75 44.10 -19.53
C ALA A 210 -13.28 44.51 -19.76
N ASP A 211 -12.61 44.68 -18.62
CA ASP A 211 -11.33 44.06 -18.26
C ASP A 211 -10.42 43.60 -19.41
N HIS A 212 -9.28 44.27 -19.53
CA HIS A 212 -8.00 43.69 -19.13
C HIS A 212 -6.92 44.74 -19.37
N ASP A 213 -6.25 45.20 -18.32
CA ASP A 213 -4.82 45.42 -18.47
C ASP A 213 -4.03 45.07 -17.22
N SER A 214 -2.93 44.42 -17.56
CA SER A 214 -1.78 44.08 -16.76
C SER A 214 -1.26 45.23 -15.92
N THR A 215 -0.84 44.92 -14.70
CA THR A 215 0.30 45.58 -14.09
C THR A 215 0.90 44.67 -13.04
N ALA A 216 2.19 44.37 -13.23
CA ALA A 216 3.07 43.94 -12.18
C ALA A 216 3.05 45.00 -11.07
N ALA A 217 2.44 44.67 -9.94
CA ALA A 217 2.58 45.41 -8.70
C ALA A 217 3.03 44.43 -7.63
N ALA A 218 4.29 44.60 -7.20
CA ALA A 218 4.79 44.02 -5.97
C ALA A 218 3.86 44.42 -4.82
N PHE A 219 3.13 43.46 -4.26
CA PHE A 219 2.40 43.64 -3.02
C PHE A 219 3.05 42.79 -1.93
N THR A 220 3.92 43.43 -1.16
CA THR A 220 4.13 43.11 0.25
C THR A 220 2.80 43.29 0.99
N GLY A 221 1.96 42.27 0.96
CA GLY A 221 0.67 42.22 1.65
C GLY A 221 0.78 41.47 2.96
N LYS A 222 0.72 42.21 4.08
CA LYS A 222 0.42 41.68 5.42
C LYS A 222 -0.74 40.68 5.32
N LYS A 223 -0.58 39.49 5.91
CA LYS A 223 -1.65 38.51 6.13
C LYS A 223 -2.77 39.17 6.96
N HIS A 224 -3.79 39.69 6.30
CA HIS A 224 -5.07 39.95 6.92
C HIS A 224 -5.90 38.66 6.91
N GLY A 225 -6.36 38.28 8.10
CA GLY A 225 -7.17 37.09 8.30
C GLY A 225 -8.50 37.19 7.55
N ARG A 226 -8.79 36.13 6.77
CA ARG A 226 -10.14 35.76 6.40
C ARG A 226 -10.41 34.40 7.05
N ASN A 227 -11.36 34.39 7.98
CA ASN A 227 -12.01 33.19 8.49
C ASN A 227 -12.90 32.64 7.37
N GLY A 228 -12.32 31.81 6.51
CA GLY A 228 -13.03 30.88 5.64
C GLY A 228 -12.38 29.52 5.84
N ASN A 229 -13.18 28.46 5.97
CA ASN A 229 -12.71 27.07 5.95
C ASN A 229 -12.23 26.72 4.53
N ASP A 230 -11.28 27.47 3.99
CA ASP A 230 -10.63 27.15 2.75
C ASP A 230 -9.78 25.91 3.02
N SER A 231 -10.08 24.83 2.30
CA SER A 231 -9.30 23.62 2.22
C SER A 231 -7.83 23.99 2.06
N ALA A 232 -7.07 23.90 3.16
CA ALA A 232 -5.68 24.30 3.16
C ALA A 232 -4.92 23.51 2.09
N PRO A 233 -4.12 24.17 1.22
CA PRO A 233 -3.28 23.45 0.29
C PRO A 233 -2.36 22.48 1.06
N PRO A 234 -2.03 21.31 0.47
CA PRO A 234 -1.17 20.35 1.14
C PRO A 234 0.14 21.01 1.57
N PRO A 235 0.70 20.62 2.72
CA PRO A 235 1.90 21.26 3.27
C PRO A 235 3.08 21.17 2.31
N ASP A 236 3.87 22.24 2.21
CA ASP A 236 5.08 22.29 1.38
C ASP A 236 6.01 21.12 1.69
N ARG A 237 6.27 20.27 0.68
CA ARG A 237 7.16 19.10 0.81
C ARG A 237 8.62 19.53 0.71
N ASN A 238 9.37 19.36 1.79
CA ASN A 238 10.82 19.53 1.77
C ASN A 238 11.49 18.23 1.29
N PHE A 239 11.87 18.17 0.02
CA PHE A 239 12.53 17.01 -0.59
C PHE A 239 13.67 16.43 0.29
N LEU A 240 14.54 17.29 0.82
CA LEU A 240 15.65 16.85 1.67
C LEU A 240 15.19 16.27 3.03
N ALA A 241 14.06 16.73 3.55
CA ALA A 241 13.52 16.23 4.80
C ALA A 241 13.03 14.78 4.65
N ASP A 242 12.46 14.42 3.50
CA ASP A 242 11.98 13.06 3.22
C ASP A 242 13.12 12.02 3.23
N TYR A 243 14.34 12.44 2.87
CA TYR A 243 15.53 11.58 2.79
C TYR A 243 16.44 11.60 4.02
N ALA A 244 16.07 12.31 5.09
CA ALA A 244 17.01 12.48 6.20
C ALA A 244 17.36 11.19 6.95
N ASP A 245 16.51 10.15 6.94
CA ASP A 245 16.91 8.82 7.46
C ASP A 245 18.05 8.18 6.66
N TRP A 246 18.07 8.39 5.34
CA TRP A 246 19.18 7.93 4.49
C TRP A 246 20.45 8.73 4.76
N GLY A 247 20.30 10.04 5.01
CA GLY A 247 21.41 10.89 5.43
C GLY A 247 22.03 10.42 6.75
N ILE A 248 21.20 10.10 7.74
CA ILE A 248 21.66 9.53 9.02
C ILE A 248 22.34 8.17 8.80
N ALA A 249 21.75 7.29 8.00
CA ALA A 249 22.36 6.00 7.65
C ALA A 249 23.73 6.19 6.98
N PHE A 250 23.87 7.18 6.10
CA PHE A 250 25.14 7.50 5.44
C PHE A 250 26.18 8.00 6.43
N LEU A 251 25.82 8.88 7.37
CA LEU A 251 26.73 9.33 8.43
C LEU A 251 27.19 8.17 9.33
N ILE A 252 26.30 7.24 9.68
CA ILE A 252 26.64 6.00 10.37
C ILE A 252 27.62 5.17 9.52
N GLY A 253 27.37 5.07 8.23
CA GLY A 253 28.26 4.42 7.26
C GLY A 253 29.66 5.03 7.25
N VAL A 254 29.76 6.36 7.21
CA VAL A 254 31.04 7.09 7.23
C VAL A 254 31.77 6.83 8.54
N ALA A 255 31.12 7.03 9.68
CA ALA A 255 31.71 6.81 10.99
C ALA A 255 32.19 5.35 11.16
N GLY A 256 31.32 4.38 10.86
CA GLY A 256 31.65 2.96 10.95
C GLY A 256 32.74 2.54 9.97
N GLY A 257 32.77 3.10 8.76
CA GLY A 257 33.80 2.84 7.76
C GLY A 257 35.17 3.39 8.15
N LEU A 258 35.21 4.55 8.81
CA LEU A 258 36.43 5.13 9.38
C LEU A 258 36.94 4.30 10.56
N ILE A 259 36.06 3.93 11.50
CA ILE A 259 36.41 3.05 12.62
C ILE A 259 36.96 1.71 12.11
N TRP A 260 36.29 1.07 11.15
CA TRP A 260 36.77 -0.16 10.53
C TRP A 260 38.13 0.06 9.84
N THR A 261 38.36 1.23 9.25
CA THR A 261 39.67 1.54 8.64
C THR A 261 40.80 1.59 9.66
N LEU A 262 40.54 2.09 10.86
CA LEU A 262 41.50 2.10 11.96
C LEU A 262 41.77 0.68 12.50
N VAL A 263 40.72 -0.14 12.63
CA VAL A 263 40.83 -1.50 13.18
C VAL A 263 41.47 -2.49 12.19
N ASP A 264 41.09 -2.44 10.91
CA ASP A 264 41.49 -3.40 9.89
C ASP A 264 42.37 -2.76 8.80
N TRP A 265 43.61 -2.44 9.14
CA TRP A 265 44.56 -1.84 8.20
C TRP A 265 45.30 -2.89 7.33
N LYS A 266 45.32 -4.15 7.75
CA LYS A 266 46.09 -5.24 7.11
C LYS A 266 45.38 -5.92 5.94
N SER A 267 44.05 -5.85 5.85
CA SER A 267 43.30 -6.54 4.79
C SER A 267 43.63 -6.01 3.38
N LYS A 268 43.87 -6.95 2.45
CA LYS A 268 44.27 -6.67 1.06
C LYS A 268 43.09 -6.47 0.10
N ASN A 269 41.97 -7.14 0.34
CA ASN A 269 40.73 -7.02 -0.43
C ASN A 269 39.54 -7.49 0.41
N TYR A 270 38.33 -7.21 -0.07
CA TYR A 270 37.08 -7.59 0.60
C TYR A 270 36.12 -8.36 -0.32
N ASN A 271 36.65 -9.18 -1.24
CA ASN A 271 35.84 -9.85 -2.26
C ASN A 271 34.72 -10.73 -1.66
N ILE A 272 35.00 -11.44 -0.55
CA ILE A 272 34.01 -12.29 0.13
C ILE A 272 32.95 -11.46 0.85
N LEU A 273 33.33 -10.38 1.54
CA LEU A 273 32.38 -9.48 2.19
C LEU A 273 31.51 -8.75 1.16
N TYR A 274 32.08 -8.39 0.01
CA TYR A 274 31.34 -7.83 -1.11
C TYR A 274 30.32 -8.83 -1.69
N TYR A 275 30.66 -10.12 -1.77
CA TYR A 275 29.68 -11.15 -2.12
C TYR A 275 28.51 -11.17 -1.13
N TRP A 276 28.78 -11.17 0.18
CA TRP A 276 27.75 -11.27 1.20
C TRP A 276 26.85 -10.03 1.29
N ILE A 277 27.40 -8.82 1.19
CA ILE A 277 26.55 -7.62 1.17
C ILE A 277 25.64 -7.60 -0.07
N ARG A 278 26.11 -8.08 -1.23
CA ARG A 278 25.25 -8.28 -2.40
C ARG A 278 24.19 -9.37 -2.18
N VAL A 279 24.44 -10.40 -1.36
CA VAL A 279 23.39 -11.35 -0.95
C VAL A 279 22.32 -10.62 -0.13
N VAL A 280 22.72 -9.86 0.89
CA VAL A 280 21.80 -9.09 1.75
C VAL A 280 20.94 -8.13 0.90
N VAL A 281 21.58 -7.32 0.05
CA VAL A 281 20.88 -6.36 -0.83
C VAL A 281 19.91 -7.07 -1.79
N ARG A 282 20.32 -8.20 -2.41
CA ARG A 282 19.43 -8.97 -3.30
C ARG A 282 18.20 -9.50 -2.61
N TYR A 283 18.39 -10.15 -1.46
CA TYR A 283 17.27 -10.73 -0.73
C TYR A 283 16.37 -9.63 -0.17
N ARG A 284 16.93 -8.53 0.34
CA ARG A 284 16.16 -7.37 0.80
C ARG A 284 15.35 -6.74 -0.33
N ALA A 285 15.96 -6.50 -1.49
CA ALA A 285 15.28 -5.94 -2.65
C ALA A 285 14.20 -6.90 -3.18
N GLY A 286 14.54 -8.19 -3.34
CA GLY A 286 13.66 -9.22 -3.88
C GLY A 286 12.43 -9.48 -2.99
N ILE A 287 12.64 -9.70 -1.69
CA ILE A 287 11.55 -9.91 -0.73
C ILE A 287 10.62 -8.69 -0.68
N GLY A 288 11.20 -7.49 -0.62
CA GLY A 288 10.42 -6.25 -0.56
C GLY A 288 9.56 -6.01 -1.80
N ILE A 289 10.11 -6.20 -3.00
CA ILE A 289 9.35 -5.95 -4.23
C ILE A 289 8.30 -7.03 -4.51
N ILE A 290 8.55 -8.29 -4.12
CA ILE A 290 7.56 -9.36 -4.28
C ILE A 290 6.28 -9.03 -3.51
N GLY A 291 6.39 -8.56 -2.27
CA GLY A 291 5.23 -8.13 -1.48
C GLY A 291 4.44 -7.00 -2.14
N PHE A 292 5.11 -6.00 -2.71
CA PHE A 292 4.45 -4.92 -3.43
C PHE A 292 3.78 -5.42 -4.73
N GLY A 293 4.47 -6.29 -5.46
CA GLY A 293 3.97 -6.90 -6.70
C GLY A 293 2.71 -7.75 -6.47
N PHE A 294 2.60 -8.44 -5.33
CA PHE A 294 1.38 -9.20 -4.99
C PHE A 294 0.16 -8.30 -4.82
N THR A 295 0.29 -7.13 -4.19
CA THR A 295 -0.82 -6.17 -4.06
C THR A 295 -1.28 -5.56 -5.39
N LYS A 296 -0.53 -5.76 -6.47
CA LYS A 296 -0.90 -5.40 -7.84
C LYS A 296 -1.39 -6.59 -8.65
N LEU A 297 -0.78 -7.76 -8.44
CA LEU A 297 -1.21 -9.02 -9.03
C LEU A 297 -2.64 -9.37 -8.62
N PHE A 298 -2.97 -9.12 -7.35
CA PHE A 298 -4.33 -9.06 -6.83
C PHE A 298 -4.68 -7.58 -6.67
N PRO A 299 -5.54 -6.97 -7.52
CA PRO A 299 -5.75 -5.51 -7.62
C PRO A 299 -6.34 -4.82 -6.36
N THR A 300 -5.68 -4.95 -5.21
CA THR A 300 -6.06 -4.42 -3.90
C THR A 300 -5.36 -3.09 -3.60
N GLN A 301 -4.26 -2.79 -4.30
CA GLN A 301 -3.53 -1.53 -4.15
C GLN A 301 -4.28 -0.35 -4.76
N MET A 302 -4.81 -0.48 -5.98
CA MET A 302 -5.63 0.54 -6.63
C MET A 302 -6.95 -0.12 -7.04
N PRO A 303 -7.89 -0.29 -6.09
CA PRO A 303 -9.16 -0.95 -6.38
C PRO A 303 -9.99 -0.11 -7.35
N TYR A 304 -10.91 -0.78 -8.04
CA TYR A 304 -11.87 -0.10 -8.92
C TYR A 304 -12.65 0.97 -8.13
N PRO A 305 -12.90 2.17 -8.71
CA PRO A 305 -13.59 3.24 -8.01
C PRO A 305 -14.97 2.80 -7.48
N SER A 306 -15.26 3.16 -6.23
CA SER A 306 -16.58 2.92 -5.64
C SER A 306 -17.65 3.77 -6.33
N LEU A 307 -18.93 3.45 -6.14
CA LEU A 307 -20.01 4.22 -6.76
C LEU A 307 -19.99 5.68 -6.29
N GLY A 308 -19.70 5.94 -5.01
CA GLY A 308 -19.53 7.29 -4.47
C GLY A 308 -18.39 8.07 -5.14
N LEU A 309 -17.28 7.40 -5.47
CA LEU A 309 -16.20 8.02 -6.26
C LEU A 309 -16.67 8.31 -7.69
N LEU A 310 -17.35 7.38 -8.36
CA LEU A 310 -17.86 7.60 -9.71
C LEU A 310 -18.92 8.71 -9.80
N ASN A 311 -19.57 9.05 -8.68
CA ASN A 311 -20.55 10.12 -8.58
C ASN A 311 -19.94 11.48 -8.19
N SER A 312 -18.69 11.49 -7.70
CA SER A 312 -17.99 12.72 -7.33
C SER A 312 -17.56 13.53 -8.56
N ASN A 313 -17.45 14.85 -8.43
CA ASN A 313 -17.02 15.67 -9.56
C ASN A 313 -15.53 15.43 -9.84
N PHE A 314 -15.14 15.40 -11.12
CA PHE A 314 -13.76 15.14 -11.50
C PHE A 314 -12.76 16.16 -10.92
N GLY A 315 -13.16 17.44 -10.85
CA GLY A 315 -12.34 18.50 -10.26
C GLY A 315 -12.16 18.42 -8.75
N ASP A 316 -12.93 17.58 -8.06
CA ASP A 316 -12.80 17.36 -6.61
C ASP A 316 -11.70 16.33 -6.27
N PHE A 317 -11.07 15.70 -7.26
CA PHE A 317 -10.00 14.74 -7.01
C PHE A 317 -8.61 15.37 -7.03
N THR A 318 -7.78 14.94 -6.09
CA THR A 318 -6.33 15.20 -6.14
C THR A 318 -5.68 14.50 -7.34
N ALA A 319 -4.53 15.01 -7.78
CA ALA A 319 -3.75 14.40 -8.87
C ALA A 319 -3.44 12.92 -8.60
N GLN A 320 -3.07 12.58 -7.36
CA GLN A 320 -2.85 11.21 -6.93
C GLN A 320 -4.08 10.33 -7.13
N LYS A 321 -5.25 10.80 -6.67
CA LYS A 321 -6.50 10.03 -6.75
C LYS A 321 -6.89 9.77 -8.20
N ILE A 322 -6.72 10.76 -9.08
CA ILE A 322 -6.97 10.61 -10.52
C ILE A 322 -6.05 9.53 -11.12
N TYR A 323 -4.75 9.57 -10.82
CA TYR A 323 -3.81 8.56 -11.31
C TYR A 323 -4.21 7.15 -10.83
N TRP A 324 -4.54 7.00 -9.54
CA TRP A 324 -4.93 5.72 -8.96
C TRP A 324 -6.21 5.16 -9.54
N MET A 325 -7.23 6.00 -9.74
CA MET A 325 -8.47 5.58 -10.38
C MET A 325 -8.24 5.20 -11.85
N SER A 326 -7.35 5.92 -12.56
CA SER A 326 -7.01 5.61 -13.96
C SER A 326 -6.38 4.21 -14.10
N VAL A 327 -5.52 3.81 -13.16
CA VAL A 327 -4.98 2.44 -13.10
C VAL A 327 -6.05 1.45 -12.62
N GLY A 328 -6.88 1.83 -11.64
CA GLY A 328 -7.91 0.97 -11.05
C GLY A 328 -9.05 0.60 -11.99
N ILE A 329 -9.39 1.45 -12.96
CA ILE A 329 -10.38 1.13 -14.01
C ILE A 329 -9.85 0.11 -15.04
N VAL A 330 -8.53 -0.10 -15.10
CA VAL A 330 -7.87 -1.10 -15.97
C VAL A 330 -7.11 -2.12 -15.11
N PRO A 331 -7.82 -3.01 -14.38
CA PRO A 331 -7.19 -3.90 -13.40
C PRO A 331 -6.09 -4.78 -14.00
N TRP A 332 -6.21 -5.23 -15.25
CA TRP A 332 -5.18 -6.05 -15.90
C TRP A 332 -3.87 -5.31 -16.17
N TYR A 333 -3.89 -3.98 -16.30
CA TYR A 333 -2.65 -3.18 -16.36
C TYR A 333 -1.92 -3.20 -15.02
N GLN A 334 -2.67 -3.14 -13.91
CA GLN A 334 -2.12 -3.31 -12.57
C GLN A 334 -1.52 -4.72 -12.39
N VAL A 335 -2.24 -5.76 -12.81
CA VAL A 335 -1.77 -7.16 -12.78
C VAL A 335 -0.45 -7.31 -13.55
N PHE A 336 -0.36 -6.73 -14.75
CA PHE A 336 0.88 -6.72 -15.53
C PHE A 336 2.04 -6.08 -14.77
N GLY A 337 1.82 -4.92 -14.15
CA GLY A 337 2.81 -4.29 -13.27
C GLY A 337 3.23 -5.20 -12.11
N GLY A 338 2.29 -5.89 -11.48
CA GLY A 338 2.56 -6.87 -10.43
C GLY A 338 3.41 -8.06 -10.91
N VAL A 339 3.14 -8.59 -12.11
CA VAL A 339 3.94 -9.65 -12.74
C VAL A 339 5.38 -9.18 -12.97
N VAL A 340 5.58 -7.97 -13.50
CA VAL A 340 6.91 -7.39 -13.73
C VAL A 340 7.68 -7.27 -12.41
N GLU A 341 7.04 -6.78 -11.35
CA GLU A 341 7.64 -6.63 -10.03
C GLU A 341 8.00 -7.97 -9.37
N ILE A 342 7.10 -8.95 -9.43
CA ILE A 342 7.35 -10.30 -8.92
C ILE A 342 8.46 -10.98 -9.73
N ALA A 343 8.48 -10.84 -11.05
CA ALA A 343 9.53 -11.38 -11.90
C ALA A 343 10.91 -10.76 -11.55
N ALA A 344 10.97 -9.43 -11.40
CA ALA A 344 12.18 -8.74 -10.99
C ALA A 344 12.68 -9.26 -9.63
N GLY A 345 11.81 -9.35 -8.63
CA GLY A 345 12.17 -9.86 -7.30
C GLY A 345 12.61 -11.32 -7.31
N THR A 346 11.91 -12.18 -8.06
CA THR A 346 12.24 -13.60 -8.22
C THR A 346 13.65 -13.77 -8.80
N MET A 347 13.98 -13.00 -9.84
CA MET A 347 15.30 -13.03 -10.47
C MET A 347 16.43 -12.63 -9.51
N LEU A 348 16.16 -11.84 -8.46
CA LEU A 348 17.17 -11.44 -7.48
C LEU A 348 17.57 -12.58 -6.52
N PHE A 349 16.70 -13.57 -6.29
CA PHE A 349 17.03 -14.75 -5.45
C PHE A 349 18.05 -15.69 -6.10
N PHE A 350 18.20 -15.62 -7.42
CA PHE A 350 19.16 -16.43 -8.15
C PHE A 350 20.35 -15.60 -8.61
N ARG A 351 21.56 -16.02 -8.19
CA ARG A 351 22.81 -15.34 -8.54
C ARG A 351 23.07 -15.21 -10.04
N ARG A 352 22.47 -16.06 -10.88
CA ARG A 352 22.64 -16.04 -12.33
C ARG A 352 21.78 -14.97 -13.00
N THR A 353 20.64 -14.63 -12.43
CA THR A 353 19.66 -13.68 -12.99
C THR A 353 19.66 -12.32 -12.30
N THR A 354 20.55 -12.11 -11.31
CA THR A 354 20.63 -10.86 -10.54
C THR A 354 20.72 -9.62 -11.43
N THR A 355 21.52 -9.65 -12.50
CA THR A 355 21.71 -8.51 -13.39
C THR A 355 20.40 -8.12 -14.08
N PHE A 356 19.69 -9.10 -14.66
CA PHE A 356 18.38 -8.88 -15.30
C PHE A 356 17.32 -8.42 -14.29
N GLY A 357 17.26 -9.07 -13.12
CA GLY A 357 16.36 -8.67 -12.04
C GLY A 357 16.62 -7.23 -11.57
N ALA A 358 17.88 -6.81 -11.47
CA ALA A 358 18.26 -5.45 -11.09
C ALA A 358 17.90 -4.42 -12.18
N ILE A 359 18.13 -4.71 -13.46
CA ILE A 359 17.73 -3.81 -14.56
C ILE A 359 16.20 -3.65 -14.57
N LEU A 360 15.47 -4.76 -14.49
CA LEU A 360 14.01 -4.75 -14.50
C LEU A 360 13.45 -4.01 -13.27
N LEU A 361 14.03 -4.24 -12.09
CA LEU A 361 13.67 -3.54 -10.86
C LEU A 361 13.96 -2.03 -10.97
N ALA A 362 15.13 -1.64 -11.46
CA ALA A 362 15.50 -0.23 -11.61
C ALA A 362 14.58 0.50 -12.60
N GLY A 363 14.25 -0.13 -13.74
CA GLY A 363 13.34 0.43 -14.73
C GLY A 363 11.92 0.58 -14.21
N ALA A 364 11.34 -0.51 -13.69
CA ALA A 364 9.96 -0.50 -13.19
C ALA A 364 9.77 0.44 -11.99
N LEU A 365 10.69 0.39 -11.01
CA LEU A 365 10.57 1.22 -9.81
C LEU A 365 11.02 2.65 -10.06
N GLY A 366 11.88 2.88 -11.05
CA GLY A 366 12.27 4.23 -11.49
C GLY A 366 11.07 5.00 -12.03
N ASP A 367 10.26 4.37 -12.88
CA ASP A 367 9.01 4.93 -13.37
C ASP A 367 8.03 5.20 -12.21
N ILE A 368 7.84 4.22 -11.32
CA ILE A 368 6.98 4.37 -10.13
C ILE A 368 7.46 5.51 -9.23
N THR A 369 8.77 5.64 -9.01
CA THR A 369 9.36 6.74 -8.24
C THR A 369 9.01 8.07 -8.88
N TYR A 370 9.18 8.20 -10.20
CA TYR A 370 8.88 9.43 -10.93
C TYR A 370 7.38 9.78 -10.84
N VAL A 371 6.50 8.82 -11.07
CA VAL A 371 5.05 8.99 -10.94
C VAL A 371 4.68 9.45 -9.53
N ASN A 372 5.31 8.91 -8.48
CA ASN A 372 5.05 9.34 -7.10
C ASN A 372 5.49 10.77 -6.82
N TYR A 373 6.55 11.25 -7.47
CA TYR A 373 6.93 12.66 -7.41
C TYR A 373 5.96 13.54 -8.19
N ALA A 374 5.58 13.13 -9.40
CA ALA A 374 4.74 13.91 -10.29
C ALA A 374 3.28 14.04 -9.80
N TYR A 375 2.74 12.96 -9.23
CA TYR A 375 1.34 12.89 -8.77
C TYR A 375 1.19 12.96 -7.24
N ASP A 376 2.26 13.31 -6.53
CA ASP A 376 2.25 13.49 -5.07
C ASP A 376 1.96 12.21 -4.23
N GLY A 377 2.22 11.02 -4.78
CA GLY A 377 1.77 9.72 -4.27
C GLY A 377 2.27 9.25 -2.89
N GLY A 378 3.18 10.01 -2.27
CA GLY A 378 3.57 9.85 -0.86
C GLY A 378 4.40 8.62 -0.54
N VAL A 379 4.84 7.84 -1.55
CA VAL A 379 5.70 6.65 -1.37
C VAL A 379 7.00 6.70 -2.21
N HIS A 380 7.38 7.89 -2.68
CA HIS A 380 8.56 8.12 -3.52
C HIS A 380 9.88 7.66 -2.88
N VAL A 381 10.09 7.93 -1.58
CA VAL A 381 11.31 7.50 -0.87
C VAL A 381 11.43 5.97 -0.86
N TYR A 382 10.33 5.29 -0.58
CA TYR A 382 10.31 3.83 -0.51
C TYR A 382 10.43 3.18 -1.90
N ALA A 383 9.84 3.76 -2.94
CA ALA A 383 10.07 3.30 -4.32
C ALA A 383 11.54 3.51 -4.73
N PHE A 384 12.11 4.69 -4.43
CA PHE A 384 13.49 5.02 -4.78
C PHE A 384 14.51 4.17 -4.02
N TYR A 385 14.17 3.71 -2.80
CA TYR A 385 14.96 2.72 -2.06
C TYR A 385 15.28 1.49 -2.90
N PHE A 386 14.28 0.91 -3.58
CA PHE A 386 14.51 -0.27 -4.43
C PHE A 386 15.28 0.06 -5.69
N VAL A 387 15.07 1.23 -6.29
CA VAL A 387 15.90 1.72 -7.41
C VAL A 387 17.35 1.81 -6.99
N PHE A 388 17.63 2.42 -5.84
CA PHE A 388 18.97 2.54 -5.29
C PHE A 388 19.63 1.18 -5.07
N LEU A 389 18.94 0.23 -4.41
CA LEU A 389 19.46 -1.13 -4.23
C LEU A 389 19.69 -1.85 -5.56
N ALA A 390 18.80 -1.69 -6.53
CA ALA A 390 18.94 -2.27 -7.87
C ALA A 390 20.17 -1.72 -8.59
N LEU A 391 20.40 -0.41 -8.54
CA LEU A 391 21.58 0.24 -9.13
C LEU A 391 22.88 -0.24 -8.48
N ILE A 392 22.90 -0.43 -7.15
CA ILE A 392 24.07 -1.02 -6.45
C ILE A 392 24.36 -2.45 -6.93
N LEU A 393 23.31 -3.26 -7.15
CA LEU A 393 23.49 -4.62 -7.67
C LEU A 393 23.95 -4.64 -9.13
N PHE A 394 23.45 -3.70 -9.92
CA PHE A 394 23.75 -3.54 -11.35
C PHE A 394 25.15 -2.98 -11.59
N ALA A 395 25.65 -2.10 -10.71
CA ALA A 395 26.93 -1.41 -10.84
C ALA A 395 28.13 -2.34 -11.12
N ASP A 396 28.12 -3.55 -10.54
CA ASP A 396 29.16 -4.58 -10.75
C ASP A 396 29.25 -5.09 -12.20
N ASP A 397 28.14 -5.02 -12.94
CA ASP A 397 28.00 -5.54 -14.28
C ASP A 397 28.00 -4.42 -15.36
N ILE A 398 27.88 -3.14 -14.97
CA ILE A 398 27.92 -1.99 -15.90
C ILE A 398 29.18 -2.00 -16.79
N PRO A 399 30.42 -2.09 -16.26
CA PRO A 399 31.60 -2.06 -17.12
C PRO A 399 31.66 -3.25 -18.08
N LYS A 400 31.14 -4.41 -17.64
CA LYS A 400 31.14 -5.64 -18.44
C LYS A 400 30.14 -5.53 -19.58
N LEU A 401 28.94 -5.01 -19.30
CA LEU A 401 27.91 -4.78 -20.30
C LEU A 401 28.29 -3.65 -21.26
N TYR A 402 28.94 -2.59 -20.79
CA TYR A 402 29.46 -1.55 -21.65
C TYR A 402 30.53 -2.10 -22.61
N ASN A 403 31.49 -2.88 -22.10
CA ASN A 403 32.48 -3.54 -22.95
C ASN A 403 31.84 -4.46 -23.98
N LEU A 404 30.83 -5.25 -23.58
CA LEU A 404 30.19 -6.22 -24.46
C LEU A 404 29.25 -5.58 -25.49
N LEU A 405 28.38 -4.66 -25.06
CA LEU A 405 27.27 -4.13 -25.87
C LEU A 405 27.61 -2.83 -26.60
N ILE A 406 28.50 -2.00 -26.04
CA ILE A 406 28.85 -0.69 -26.61
C ILE A 406 30.21 -0.74 -27.30
N LEU A 407 31.22 -1.35 -26.65
CA LEU A 407 32.55 -1.50 -27.25
C LEU A 407 32.71 -2.78 -28.07
N GLU A 408 31.70 -3.67 -28.06
CA GLU A 408 31.68 -4.94 -28.79
C GLU A 408 32.89 -5.86 -28.49
N ARG A 409 33.45 -5.74 -27.28
CA ARG A 409 34.59 -6.52 -26.83
C ARG A 409 34.14 -7.80 -26.15
N TYR A 410 34.73 -8.93 -26.56
CA TYR A 410 34.56 -10.20 -25.87
C TYR A 410 34.84 -10.05 -24.37
N THR A 411 33.82 -10.29 -23.56
CA THR A 411 33.86 -10.03 -22.12
C THR A 411 33.44 -11.28 -21.35
N VAL A 412 34.35 -11.81 -20.53
CA VAL A 412 34.06 -12.94 -19.65
C VAL A 412 33.75 -12.43 -18.23
N PRO A 413 32.52 -12.62 -17.72
CA PRO A 413 32.18 -12.16 -16.37
C PRO A 413 32.81 -13.07 -15.30
N VAL A 414 33.92 -12.62 -14.71
CA VAL A 414 34.53 -13.30 -13.55
C VAL A 414 33.79 -12.91 -12.27
N ARG A 415 33.40 -13.90 -11.45
CA ARG A 415 32.71 -13.70 -10.16
C ARG A 415 33.36 -14.53 -9.07
N VAL A 416 33.55 -13.93 -7.90
CA VAL A 416 34.06 -14.60 -6.69
C VAL A 416 32.88 -15.18 -5.90
N TYR A 417 32.97 -16.45 -5.52
CA TYR A 417 31.97 -17.14 -4.73
C TYR A 417 32.61 -17.77 -3.49
N PRO A 418 31.94 -17.76 -2.33
CA PRO A 418 32.33 -18.58 -1.19
C PRO A 418 32.31 -20.05 -1.56
N ASP A 419 33.16 -20.83 -0.89
CA ASP A 419 33.18 -22.28 -1.02
C ASP A 419 32.02 -22.90 -0.22
N PHE A 420 31.10 -23.56 -0.93
CA PHE A 420 29.95 -24.25 -0.36
C PHE A 420 30.09 -25.79 -0.43
N ARG A 421 31.31 -26.33 -0.60
CA ARG A 421 31.54 -27.78 -0.69
C ARG A 421 31.17 -28.53 0.60
N LYS A 422 31.29 -27.88 1.76
CA LYS A 422 30.89 -28.50 3.05
C LYS A 422 29.39 -28.85 3.03
N PRO A 423 28.99 -30.09 3.38
CA PRO A 423 27.60 -30.53 3.28
C PRO A 423 26.61 -29.61 4.00
N TRP A 424 26.92 -29.19 5.24
CA TRP A 424 26.03 -28.32 6.01
C TRP A 424 25.80 -26.94 5.34
N LEU A 425 26.83 -26.36 4.71
CA LEU A 425 26.71 -25.10 3.95
C LEU A 425 25.85 -25.27 2.69
N LYS A 426 26.00 -26.41 2.00
CA LYS A 426 25.18 -26.76 0.83
C LYS A 426 23.71 -26.88 1.22
N TYR A 427 23.40 -27.67 2.25
CA TYR A 427 22.03 -27.91 2.70
C TYR A 427 21.41 -26.67 3.35
N ALA A 428 22.14 -25.91 4.17
CA ALA A 428 21.65 -24.66 4.75
C ALA A 428 21.24 -23.65 3.67
N ARG A 429 22.05 -23.48 2.62
CA ARG A 429 21.72 -22.61 1.48
C ARG A 429 20.48 -23.07 0.73
N ILE A 430 20.30 -24.38 0.54
CA ILE A 430 19.10 -24.94 -0.12
C ILE A 430 17.87 -24.73 0.78
N GLY A 431 17.99 -25.05 2.06
CA GLY A 431 16.92 -24.87 3.05
C GLY A 431 16.46 -23.41 3.14
N LEU A 432 17.37 -22.45 3.26
CA LEU A 432 17.03 -21.02 3.29
C LEU A 432 16.34 -20.55 2.01
N LYS A 433 16.78 -21.05 0.84
CA LYS A 433 16.12 -20.74 -0.44
C LYS A 433 14.72 -21.33 -0.52
N LEU A 434 14.56 -22.59 -0.13
CA LEU A 434 13.27 -23.26 -0.12
C LEU A 434 12.31 -22.58 0.86
N LEU A 435 12.78 -22.21 2.05
CA LEU A 435 12.02 -21.47 3.04
C LEU A 435 11.57 -20.11 2.51
N THR A 436 12.48 -19.34 1.90
CA THR A 436 12.15 -18.06 1.25
C THR A 436 11.09 -18.27 0.17
N PHE A 437 11.23 -19.31 -0.65
CA PHE A 437 10.26 -19.62 -1.70
C PHE A 437 8.88 -19.97 -1.12
N ILE A 438 8.82 -20.83 -0.11
CA ILE A 438 7.56 -21.22 0.55
C ILE A 438 6.87 -19.99 1.15
N ILE A 439 7.59 -19.17 1.92
CA ILE A 439 7.01 -17.99 2.58
C ILE A 439 6.48 -17.00 1.54
N PHE A 440 7.30 -16.61 0.55
CA PHE A 440 6.99 -15.50 -0.35
C PHE A 440 6.21 -15.90 -1.61
N PHE A 441 6.14 -17.17 -1.99
CA PHE A 441 5.34 -17.61 -3.15
C PHE A 441 4.19 -18.53 -2.78
N VAL A 442 4.29 -19.34 -1.73
CA VAL A 442 3.19 -20.26 -1.36
C VAL A 442 2.28 -19.58 -0.33
N ILE A 443 2.82 -19.24 0.84
CA ILE A 443 2.04 -18.65 1.93
C ILE A 443 1.53 -17.26 1.56
N LEU A 444 2.40 -16.41 1.01
CA LEU A 444 1.98 -15.05 0.59
C LEU A 444 0.90 -15.09 -0.50
N THR A 445 1.02 -15.96 -1.50
CA THR A 445 -0.04 -16.11 -2.53
C THR A 445 -1.35 -16.57 -1.90
N TYR A 446 -1.31 -17.57 -1.03
CA TYR A 446 -2.51 -18.05 -0.34
C TYR A 446 -3.20 -16.92 0.44
N THR A 447 -2.44 -16.22 1.29
CA THR A 447 -2.96 -15.13 2.12
C THR A 447 -3.46 -13.94 1.30
N GLU A 448 -2.83 -13.62 0.17
CA GLU A 448 -3.30 -12.58 -0.76
C GLU A 448 -4.58 -12.99 -1.52
N VAL A 449 -4.73 -14.26 -1.89
CA VAL A 449 -5.99 -14.76 -2.47
C VAL A 449 -7.13 -14.63 -1.46
N ILE A 450 -6.88 -14.98 -0.20
CA ILE A 450 -7.85 -14.82 0.89
C ILE A 450 -8.16 -13.33 1.09
N ASN A 451 -7.14 -12.46 1.15
CA ASN A 451 -7.32 -11.03 1.31
C ASN A 451 -8.17 -10.44 0.16
N PHE A 452 -7.81 -10.73 -1.08
CA PHE A 452 -8.51 -10.26 -2.27
C PHE A 452 -9.98 -10.68 -2.29
N LYS A 453 -10.30 -11.90 -1.85
CA LYS A 453 -11.67 -12.42 -1.88
C LYS A 453 -12.51 -11.97 -0.69
N TYR A 454 -11.94 -11.91 0.51
CA TYR A 454 -12.73 -11.90 1.74
C TYR A 454 -12.37 -10.78 2.71
N ASP A 455 -11.19 -10.18 2.60
CA ASP A 455 -10.80 -9.06 3.47
C ASP A 455 -10.02 -7.95 2.74
N PRO A 456 -10.61 -7.28 1.73
CA PRO A 456 -9.86 -6.41 0.83
C PRO A 456 -9.08 -5.30 1.52
N TYR A 457 -7.82 -5.09 1.11
CA TYR A 457 -6.91 -4.13 1.73
C TYR A 457 -7.48 -2.70 1.94
N LYS A 458 -8.09 -2.10 0.91
CA LYS A 458 -8.50 -0.68 0.91
C LYS A 458 -9.99 -0.44 0.98
N GLN A 459 -10.79 -1.48 0.77
CA GLN A 459 -12.25 -1.41 0.80
C GLN A 459 -12.75 -2.13 2.05
N PRO A 460 -13.80 -1.60 2.72
CA PRO A 460 -14.47 -2.31 3.81
C PRO A 460 -14.77 -3.77 3.45
N ALA A 461 -14.53 -4.71 4.35
CA ALA A 461 -14.76 -6.14 4.10
C ALA A 461 -16.17 -6.59 4.43
N THR A 462 -16.86 -5.91 5.35
CA THR A 462 -18.22 -6.27 5.74
C THR A 462 -19.19 -5.93 4.61
N ALA A 463 -20.01 -6.92 4.24
CA ALA A 463 -21.07 -6.77 3.24
C ALA A 463 -22.11 -5.72 3.67
N GLY A 464 -22.44 -4.80 2.76
CA GLY A 464 -23.53 -3.86 2.95
C GLY A 464 -24.89 -4.55 2.78
N LEU A 465 -25.93 -4.03 3.41
CA LEU A 465 -27.31 -4.53 3.25
C LEU A 465 -27.73 -4.63 1.77
N LYS A 466 -27.94 -5.87 1.28
CA LYS A 466 -28.28 -6.15 -0.12
C LYS A 466 -29.45 -5.34 -0.64
N GLN A 467 -30.48 -5.16 0.18
CA GLN A 467 -31.68 -4.38 -0.16
C GLN A 467 -31.39 -2.89 -0.31
N LEU A 468 -30.31 -2.34 0.24
CA LEU A 468 -30.02 -0.91 0.15
C LEU A 468 -29.00 -0.57 -0.94
N ARG A 469 -28.23 -1.53 -1.48
CA ARG A 469 -27.15 -1.26 -2.45
C ARG A 469 -27.65 -0.50 -3.70
N GLY A 470 -26.91 0.52 -4.14
CA GLY A 470 -27.18 1.26 -5.37
C GLY A 470 -27.18 2.79 -5.22
N ASN A 471 -27.53 3.48 -6.30
CA ASN A 471 -27.65 4.94 -6.35
C ASN A 471 -29.11 5.38 -6.17
N TYR A 472 -29.29 6.51 -5.49
CA TYR A 472 -30.60 7.05 -5.14
C TYR A 472 -30.70 8.53 -5.42
N HIS A 473 -31.85 8.93 -5.96
CA HIS A 473 -32.28 10.32 -5.94
C HIS A 473 -32.87 10.63 -4.56
N VAL A 474 -32.50 11.78 -4.00
CA VAL A 474 -33.13 12.29 -2.79
C VAL A 474 -34.37 13.07 -3.21
N THR A 475 -35.54 12.46 -3.07
CA THR A 475 -36.81 13.05 -3.53
C THR A 475 -37.48 13.89 -2.45
N GLU A 476 -37.31 13.52 -1.19
CA GLU A 476 -37.79 14.31 -0.04
C GLU A 476 -36.67 14.44 0.99
N PHE A 477 -36.52 15.63 1.58
CA PHE A 477 -35.53 15.91 2.62
C PHE A 477 -36.11 16.88 3.62
N LYS A 478 -36.20 16.46 4.89
CA LYS A 478 -36.70 17.27 6.00
C LYS A 478 -35.71 17.27 7.14
N ILE A 479 -35.54 18.44 7.76
CA ILE A 479 -34.80 18.62 9.02
C ILE A 479 -35.77 19.23 10.04
N ASN A 480 -35.85 18.62 11.22
CA ASN A 480 -36.75 19.04 12.30
C ASN A 480 -38.21 19.21 11.82
N GLY A 481 -38.65 18.34 10.90
CA GLY A 481 -39.98 18.36 10.28
C GLY A 481 -40.15 19.37 9.14
N GLN A 482 -39.23 20.30 8.95
CA GLN A 482 -39.26 21.29 7.88
C GLN A 482 -38.68 20.73 6.59
N GLU A 483 -39.45 20.78 5.50
CA GLU A 483 -38.99 20.40 4.17
C GLU A 483 -37.99 21.42 3.62
N ILE A 484 -36.84 20.90 3.18
CA ILE A 484 -35.83 21.67 2.46
C ILE A 484 -35.92 21.23 1.01
N PRO A 485 -36.46 22.04 0.09
CA PRO A 485 -36.63 21.65 -1.31
C PRO A 485 -35.29 21.42 -2.00
N TYR A 486 -35.30 20.77 -3.17
CA TYR A 486 -34.08 20.56 -3.94
C TYR A 486 -33.43 21.89 -4.32
N ASN A 487 -32.19 22.07 -3.87
CA ASN A 487 -31.33 23.19 -4.23
C ASN A 487 -29.89 22.68 -4.32
N PRO A 488 -29.23 22.74 -5.50
CA PRO A 488 -27.87 22.26 -5.67
C PRO A 488 -26.83 23.09 -4.91
N LEU A 489 -27.20 24.27 -4.41
CA LEU A 489 -26.32 25.13 -3.62
C LEU A 489 -26.50 24.94 -2.11
N ASP A 490 -27.46 24.11 -1.69
CA ASP A 490 -27.73 23.89 -0.27
C ASP A 490 -26.61 23.07 0.40
N THR A 491 -26.15 23.57 1.55
CA THR A 491 -25.01 23.02 2.29
C THR A 491 -25.38 21.86 3.23
N VAL A 492 -26.68 21.61 3.43
CA VAL A 492 -27.22 20.61 4.35
C VAL A 492 -27.99 19.53 3.61
N ARG A 493 -28.80 19.89 2.62
CA ARG A 493 -29.63 18.95 1.85
C ARG A 493 -28.75 17.97 1.06
N TRP A 494 -29.06 16.69 1.21
CA TRP A 494 -28.47 15.66 0.37
C TRP A 494 -29.01 15.77 -1.06
N GLN A 495 -28.10 15.83 -2.03
CA GLN A 495 -28.43 15.91 -3.46
C GLN A 495 -28.66 14.52 -4.05
N GLU A 496 -27.78 13.59 -3.71
CA GLU A 496 -27.82 12.18 -4.08
C GLU A 496 -27.24 11.35 -2.94
N ALA A 497 -27.63 10.08 -2.89
CA ALA A 497 -27.12 9.12 -1.92
C ALA A 497 -26.80 7.79 -2.60
N THR A 498 -25.79 7.09 -2.09
CA THR A 498 -25.31 5.84 -2.65
C THR A 498 -24.92 4.88 -1.53
N PHE A 499 -25.51 3.70 -1.53
CA PHE A 499 -25.07 2.59 -0.70
C PHE A 499 -24.15 1.69 -1.52
N GLU A 500 -22.93 1.50 -1.04
CA GLU A 500 -21.94 0.63 -1.68
C GLU A 500 -22.28 -0.86 -1.48
N ASN A 501 -21.51 -1.75 -2.12
CA ASN A 501 -21.65 -3.19 -1.87
C ASN A 501 -21.22 -3.61 -0.45
N TRP A 502 -20.48 -2.75 0.23
CA TRP A 502 -20.00 -2.89 1.60
C TRP A 502 -20.65 -1.85 2.52
N THR A 503 -20.29 -1.86 3.81
CA THR A 503 -20.85 -1.00 4.88
C THR A 503 -20.48 0.48 4.76
N THR A 504 -20.73 1.11 3.61
CA THR A 504 -20.53 2.55 3.39
C THR A 504 -21.74 3.17 2.68
N LEU A 505 -22.26 4.24 3.30
CA LEU A 505 -23.20 5.18 2.71
C LEU A 505 -22.43 6.42 2.29
N THR A 506 -22.59 6.85 1.05
CA THR A 506 -22.10 8.16 0.59
C THR A 506 -23.25 9.06 0.19
N PHE A 507 -23.08 10.36 0.35
CA PHE A 507 -24.05 11.34 -0.10
C PHE A 507 -23.36 12.66 -0.44
N LYS A 508 -23.97 13.42 -1.35
CA LYS A 508 -23.45 14.71 -1.82
C LYS A 508 -24.18 15.87 -1.18
N VAL A 509 -23.43 16.84 -0.68
CA VAL A 509 -23.92 18.15 -0.17
C VAL A 509 -23.09 19.27 -0.77
N ASN A 510 -23.58 20.51 -0.86
CA ASN A 510 -22.75 21.63 -1.30
C ASN A 510 -21.88 22.18 -0.15
N HIS A 511 -21.07 21.32 0.47
CA HIS A 511 -20.19 21.73 1.56
C HIS A 511 -18.83 21.02 1.42
N PRO A 512 -17.72 21.77 1.26
CA PRO A 512 -16.41 21.17 1.06
C PRO A 512 -15.94 20.39 2.29
N VAL A 513 -15.42 19.18 2.06
CA VAL A 513 -14.76 18.37 3.08
C VAL A 513 -13.25 18.64 3.10
N LEU A 514 -12.63 18.50 4.28
CA LEU A 514 -11.17 18.50 4.38
C LEU A 514 -10.61 17.27 3.68
N ILE A 515 -9.64 17.50 2.80
CA ILE A 515 -8.97 16.44 2.05
C ILE A 515 -8.17 15.58 3.04
N ASP A 516 -8.38 14.27 2.98
CA ASP A 516 -7.49 13.30 3.61
C ASP A 516 -6.29 13.05 2.69
N PRO A 517 -5.07 13.50 3.05
CA PRO A 517 -3.86 13.34 2.23
C PRO A 517 -3.27 11.93 2.34
N SER A 518 -3.88 11.04 3.15
CA SER A 518 -3.41 9.67 3.27
C SER A 518 -3.70 8.85 2.01
N ASN A 519 -3.05 7.70 1.93
CA ASN A 519 -3.17 6.77 0.81
C ASN A 519 -4.39 5.82 0.92
N GLY A 520 -5.29 6.06 1.87
CA GLY A 520 -6.41 5.16 2.20
C GLY A 520 -5.94 3.76 2.59
N GLY A 521 -4.72 3.68 3.14
CA GLY A 521 -3.97 2.46 3.41
C GLY A 521 -3.83 2.15 4.90
N GLY A 522 -2.83 1.32 5.24
CA GLY A 522 -2.56 0.83 6.61
C GLY A 522 -2.98 -0.62 6.86
N SER A 523 -3.87 -1.17 6.02
CA SER A 523 -4.51 -2.48 6.19
C SER A 523 -5.25 -2.59 7.52
N PRO A 524 -5.99 -1.55 7.95
CA PRO A 524 -6.72 -1.66 9.19
C PRO A 524 -7.79 -2.74 9.07
N MET A 525 -7.94 -3.51 10.15
CA MET A 525 -8.91 -4.60 10.20
C MET A 525 -10.35 -4.10 10.38
N LYS A 526 -10.52 -2.90 10.95
CA LYS A 526 -11.83 -2.24 11.13
C LYS A 526 -12.24 -1.46 9.88
N ASP A 527 -13.47 -1.64 9.43
CA ASP A 527 -13.97 -1.04 8.20
C ASP A 527 -14.03 0.50 8.23
N ILE A 528 -14.31 1.07 9.42
CA ILE A 528 -14.31 2.54 9.63
C ILE A 528 -12.94 3.20 9.35
N GLN A 529 -11.85 2.42 9.40
CA GLN A 529 -10.50 2.90 9.15
C GLN A 529 -10.06 2.69 7.70
N ARG A 530 -10.83 1.97 6.87
CA ARG A 530 -10.57 1.84 5.43
C ARG A 530 -11.16 3.03 4.69
N THR A 531 -10.33 4.02 4.39
CA THR A 531 -10.75 5.36 3.94
C THR A 531 -10.54 5.62 2.44
N PHE A 532 -10.42 4.57 1.61
CA PHE A 532 -10.16 4.76 0.18
C PHE A 532 -11.22 5.62 -0.53
N GLU A 533 -12.48 5.59 -0.08
CA GLU A 533 -13.57 6.36 -0.68
C GLU A 533 -13.47 7.87 -0.41
N ILE A 534 -12.68 8.31 0.58
CA ILE A 534 -12.55 9.72 0.96
C ILE A 534 -11.14 10.29 0.71
N THR A 535 -10.15 9.44 0.48
CA THR A 535 -8.76 9.86 0.34
C THR A 535 -8.51 10.51 -1.00
N GLY A 536 -7.90 11.70 -0.94
CA GLY A 536 -7.71 12.54 -2.11
C GLY A 536 -9.01 13.03 -2.78
N VAL A 537 -10.12 13.06 -2.04
CA VAL A 537 -11.43 13.56 -2.48
C VAL A 537 -11.77 14.83 -1.70
N ALA A 538 -12.07 15.91 -2.42
CA ALA A 538 -12.52 17.20 -1.91
C ALA A 538 -14.03 17.39 -2.16
N GLY A 539 -14.48 18.64 -2.16
CA GLY A 539 -15.85 18.99 -2.51
C GLY A 539 -16.88 18.39 -1.55
N GLY A 540 -18.04 18.06 -2.10
CA GLY A 540 -19.26 17.77 -1.34
C GLY A 540 -19.51 16.32 -0.96
N GLN A 541 -18.62 15.39 -1.35
CA GLN A 541 -18.89 13.96 -1.20
C GLN A 541 -18.55 13.49 0.22
N ARG A 542 -19.58 13.15 1.00
CA ARG A 542 -19.45 12.60 2.35
C ARG A 542 -19.50 11.07 2.30
N ALA A 543 -18.76 10.40 3.16
CA ALA A 543 -18.82 8.94 3.33
C ALA A 543 -18.92 8.56 4.80
N PHE A 544 -19.89 7.72 5.12
CA PHE A 544 -20.16 7.19 6.46
C PHE A 544 -20.09 5.67 6.42
N HIS A 545 -19.34 5.09 7.34
CA HIS A 545 -19.47 3.66 7.64
C HIS A 545 -20.74 3.44 8.44
N TYR A 546 -21.43 2.32 8.25
CA TYR A 546 -22.62 2.00 9.03
C TYR A 546 -22.59 0.60 9.62
N TYR A 547 -23.05 0.49 10.86
CA TYR A 547 -23.47 -0.77 11.47
C TYR A 547 -24.96 -0.95 11.26
N ALA A 548 -25.38 -2.10 10.76
CA ALA A 548 -26.77 -2.38 10.45
C ALA A 548 -27.40 -3.30 11.50
N ASP A 549 -28.36 -2.76 12.26
CA ASP A 549 -29.31 -3.55 13.03
C ASP A 549 -30.46 -3.93 12.09
N THR A 550 -30.44 -5.16 11.59
CA THR A 550 -31.45 -5.65 10.63
C THR A 550 -32.77 -6.04 11.28
N ILE A 551 -32.80 -6.19 12.62
CA ILE A 551 -33.99 -6.57 13.38
C ILE A 551 -34.83 -5.31 13.62
N ASP A 552 -34.22 -4.28 14.21
CA ASP A 552 -34.88 -3.01 14.51
C ASP A 552 -34.89 -2.04 13.31
N LYS A 553 -34.25 -2.46 12.20
CA LYS A 553 -34.06 -1.69 10.96
C LYS A 553 -33.42 -0.33 11.22
N VAL A 554 -32.27 -0.32 11.91
CA VAL A 554 -31.51 0.89 12.25
C VAL A 554 -30.10 0.84 11.69
N LEU A 555 -29.66 1.94 11.09
CA LEU A 555 -28.28 2.17 10.67
C LEU A 555 -27.60 3.11 11.68
N TYR A 556 -26.53 2.63 12.30
CA TYR A 556 -25.66 3.43 13.15
C TYR A 556 -24.45 3.88 12.32
N LEU A 557 -24.45 5.14 11.92
CA LEU A 557 -23.49 5.68 10.97
C LEU A 557 -22.38 6.46 11.68
N GLN A 558 -21.16 6.36 11.15
CA GLN A 558 -19.99 7.05 11.65
C GLN A 558 -19.16 7.60 10.48
N ASP A 559 -18.81 8.88 10.56
CA ASP A 559 -18.09 9.59 9.49
C ASP A 559 -16.70 8.99 9.28
N LYS A 560 -16.41 8.58 8.04
CA LYS A 560 -15.11 8.01 7.67
C LYS A 560 -14.01 9.07 7.67
N ASN A 561 -14.34 10.35 7.50
CA ASN A 561 -13.36 11.44 7.49
C ASN A 561 -13.12 12.00 8.91
N ALA A 562 -12.13 11.42 9.62
CA ALA A 562 -11.76 11.87 10.97
C ALA A 562 -11.07 13.25 11.00
N ILE A 563 -10.52 13.72 9.87
CA ILE A 563 -9.75 14.97 9.81
C ILE A 563 -10.66 16.19 9.89
N THR A 564 -11.89 16.09 9.36
CA THR A 564 -12.94 17.12 9.47
C THR A 564 -13.17 17.60 10.91
N LEU A 565 -12.90 16.75 11.91
CA LEU A 565 -13.11 17.06 13.32
C LEU A 565 -11.90 17.70 14.01
N ARG A 566 -10.73 17.68 13.36
CA ARG A 566 -9.54 18.40 13.83
C ARG A 566 -9.55 19.88 13.41
N GLY A 567 -10.14 20.21 12.24
CA GLY A 567 -10.25 21.60 11.77
C GLY A 567 -11.02 22.54 12.70
N ASN A 568 -11.96 22.00 13.50
CA ASN A 568 -12.75 22.78 14.46
C ASN A 568 -12.11 22.95 15.84
N ARG A 569 -10.85 22.55 16.03
CA ARG A 569 -10.12 22.78 17.29
C ARG A 569 -8.87 23.59 17.03
N GLY A 570 -8.93 24.87 17.40
CA GLY A 570 -7.74 25.66 17.67
C GLY A 570 -6.76 24.89 18.55
N THR A 571 -5.49 25.08 18.23
CA THR A 571 -4.28 24.47 18.78
C THR A 571 -4.24 24.58 20.31
N ARG A 572 -4.95 23.73 21.04
CA ARG A 572 -4.76 23.56 22.48
C ARG A 572 -3.75 22.44 22.69
N GLY A 573 -2.60 22.84 23.24
CA GLY A 573 -1.46 22.00 23.56
C GLY A 573 -1.87 20.68 24.19
N ARG A 574 -1.28 19.61 23.67
CA ARG A 574 -1.50 18.24 24.11
C ARG A 574 -0.73 18.03 25.41
N ASN A 575 -1.25 18.53 26.53
CA ASN A 575 -0.80 18.06 27.84
C ASN A 575 -1.24 16.59 27.98
N ARG A 576 -0.25 15.70 27.92
CA ARG A 576 -0.39 14.32 28.39
C ARG A 576 -0.44 14.36 29.91
N SER A 577 -1.63 14.51 30.47
CA SER A 577 -1.89 14.15 31.87
C SER A 577 -3.35 13.74 32.05
N ASN A 578 -3.54 12.73 32.89
CA ASN A 578 -4.78 12.10 33.36
C ASN A 578 -5.40 11.00 32.50
N THR A 579 -4.99 9.80 32.89
CA THR A 579 -5.66 8.50 32.86
C THR A 579 -7.00 8.51 33.62
N GLU A 580 -7.90 9.46 33.34
CA GLU A 580 -9.31 9.26 33.70
C GLU A 580 -9.92 8.32 32.67
N LYS A 581 -10.47 7.19 33.12
CA LYS A 581 -11.32 6.30 32.30
C LYS A 581 -12.46 7.15 31.77
N LYS A 582 -12.34 7.62 30.53
CA LYS A 582 -13.45 8.28 29.83
C LYS A 582 -14.67 7.36 29.88
N PRO A 583 -15.87 7.90 30.15
CA PRO A 583 -17.10 7.12 30.11
C PRO A 583 -17.18 6.36 28.79
N THR A 584 -17.57 5.09 28.84
CA THR A 584 -17.86 4.32 27.61
C THR A 584 -18.98 5.03 26.88
N ASP A 585 -18.68 5.50 25.68
CA ASP A 585 -19.62 6.19 24.80
C ASP A 585 -20.61 5.16 24.23
N ASN A 586 -21.70 4.91 24.97
CA ASN A 586 -22.73 3.92 24.67
C ASN A 586 -23.73 4.43 23.60
N TRP A 587 -23.23 5.01 22.51
CA TRP A 587 -24.07 5.55 21.45
C TRP A 587 -24.80 4.47 20.63
N ILE A 588 -24.29 3.24 20.64
CA ILE A 588 -25.00 2.02 20.21
C ILE A 588 -25.38 1.26 21.49
N SER A 589 -26.66 0.91 21.64
CA SER A 589 -27.12 0.17 22.81
C SER A 589 -26.56 -1.25 22.82
N LYS A 590 -26.49 -1.88 24.00
CA LYS A 590 -26.05 -3.29 24.11
C LYS A 590 -26.94 -4.24 23.30
N THR A 591 -28.25 -3.98 23.29
CA THR A 591 -29.23 -4.74 22.50
C THR A 591 -28.96 -4.59 21.00
N ALA A 592 -28.74 -3.37 20.53
CA ALA A 592 -28.41 -3.14 19.12
C ALA A 592 -27.07 -3.79 18.73
N LEU A 593 -26.06 -3.76 19.61
CA LEU A 593 -24.80 -4.48 19.36
C LEU A 593 -24.99 -6.00 19.25
N GLN A 594 -25.95 -6.58 19.98
CA GLN A 594 -26.29 -8.01 19.85
C GLN A 594 -26.98 -8.30 18.51
N HIS A 595 -27.86 -7.41 18.04
CA HIS A 595 -28.51 -7.54 16.73
C HIS A 595 -27.53 -7.34 15.57
N ILE A 596 -26.63 -6.36 15.68
CA ILE A 596 -25.58 -6.08 14.70
C ILE A 596 -24.64 -7.28 14.63
N GLY A 597 -24.11 -7.74 15.76
CA GLY A 597 -23.10 -8.80 15.85
C GLY A 597 -21.67 -8.26 15.93
N ASP A 598 -20.70 -9.19 15.92
CA ASP A 598 -19.27 -8.90 16.02
C ASP A 598 -18.66 -8.67 14.63
N GLU A 599 -18.34 -7.41 14.28
CA GLU A 599 -17.68 -7.02 13.01
C GLU A 599 -16.44 -7.89 12.70
N LYS A 600 -15.72 -8.31 13.74
CA LYS A 600 -14.57 -9.20 13.61
C LYS A 600 -14.91 -10.50 12.86
N LYS A 601 -16.13 -11.01 13.03
CA LYS A 601 -16.63 -12.28 12.49
C LYS A 601 -17.59 -12.11 11.31
N MET A 602 -17.83 -10.88 10.83
CA MET A 602 -18.72 -10.61 9.70
C MET A 602 -18.11 -10.87 8.32
N ILE A 603 -16.90 -11.43 8.30
CA ILE A 603 -16.19 -11.83 7.08
C ILE A 603 -16.06 -13.36 7.05
N ASP A 604 -15.76 -13.90 5.88
CA ASP A 604 -15.57 -15.34 5.67
C ASP A 604 -14.49 -15.91 6.63
N GLU A 605 -14.74 -17.10 7.19
CA GLU A 605 -13.87 -17.74 8.19
C GLU A 605 -12.45 -17.95 7.69
N HIS A 606 -12.26 -18.15 6.38
CA HIS A 606 -10.92 -18.28 5.79
C HIS A 606 -10.07 -17.02 5.95
N ALA A 607 -10.68 -15.85 6.16
CA ALA A 607 -9.99 -14.59 6.39
C ALA A 607 -9.79 -14.24 7.87
N TRP A 608 -10.23 -15.12 8.78
CA TRP A 608 -9.93 -14.94 10.19
C TRP A 608 -8.43 -15.09 10.42
N SER A 609 -7.84 -14.13 11.12
CA SER A 609 -6.40 -14.07 11.36
C SER A 609 -6.09 -13.54 12.75
N THR A 610 -4.94 -13.93 13.28
CA THR A 610 -4.47 -13.42 14.58
C THR A 610 -4.22 -11.91 14.57
N ARG A 611 -3.85 -11.35 13.41
CA ARG A 611 -3.78 -9.90 13.22
C ARG A 611 -5.14 -9.24 13.45
N ARG A 612 -6.21 -9.79 12.87
CA ARG A 612 -7.58 -9.30 13.08
C ARG A 612 -7.96 -9.35 14.55
N ASP A 613 -7.71 -10.47 15.22
CA ASP A 613 -7.97 -10.58 16.67
C ASP A 613 -7.21 -9.53 17.48
N ARG A 614 -5.92 -9.32 17.18
CA ARG A 614 -5.07 -8.34 17.84
C ARG A 614 -5.57 -6.91 17.63
N GLU A 615 -5.89 -6.51 16.40
CA GLU A 615 -6.33 -5.15 16.07
C GLU A 615 -7.74 -4.84 16.62
N PHE A 616 -8.64 -5.81 16.66
CA PHE A 616 -9.95 -5.64 17.31
C PHE A 616 -9.84 -5.59 18.84
N ALA A 617 -8.86 -6.29 19.44
CA ALA A 617 -8.59 -6.23 20.88
C ALA A 617 -7.84 -4.95 21.31
N ALA A 618 -7.11 -4.32 20.40
CA ALA A 618 -6.32 -3.12 20.67
C ALA A 618 -7.23 -1.93 21.06
N LYS A 619 -7.06 -1.45 22.30
CA LYS A 619 -7.78 -0.28 22.83
C LYS A 619 -7.00 1.00 22.51
N GLY A 620 -6.88 1.31 21.22
CA GLY A 620 -6.32 2.58 20.76
C GLY A 620 -7.30 3.75 20.96
N PRO A 621 -6.81 5.00 21.08
CA PRO A 621 -7.68 6.17 21.10
C PRO A 621 -8.33 6.37 19.73
N GLU A 622 -9.59 5.94 19.57
CA GLU A 622 -10.38 6.24 18.37
C GLU A 622 -10.64 7.76 18.28
N PRO A 623 -10.41 8.39 17.12
CA PRO A 623 -10.75 9.80 16.96
C PRO A 623 -12.26 9.98 17.16
N LYS A 624 -12.66 11.09 17.79
CA LYS A 624 -14.08 11.48 17.81
C LYS A 624 -14.52 11.62 16.36
N ARG A 625 -15.65 11.01 16.01
CA ARG A 625 -16.27 11.01 14.66
C ARG A 625 -17.69 11.55 14.76
N ASN A 626 -18.17 12.19 13.70
CA ASN A 626 -19.57 12.55 13.55
C ASN A 626 -20.40 11.27 13.39
N ARG A 627 -21.62 11.24 13.93
CA ARG A 627 -22.45 10.04 13.98
C ARG A 627 -23.89 10.34 13.65
N MET A 628 -24.58 9.41 13.00
CA MET A 628 -26.01 9.47 12.76
C MET A 628 -26.66 8.16 13.19
N ILE A 629 -27.94 8.21 13.55
CA ILE A 629 -28.73 7.01 13.86
C ILE A 629 -30.00 7.11 13.01
N LEU A 630 -30.09 6.28 11.97
CA LEU A 630 -31.15 6.36 10.97
C LEU A 630 -31.91 5.04 10.92
N LYS A 631 -33.20 5.06 11.26
CA LYS A 631 -34.12 3.99 10.93
C LYS A 631 -34.33 3.95 9.42
N TYR A 632 -34.34 2.76 8.84
CA TYR A 632 -34.64 2.57 7.43
C TYR A 632 -35.94 1.78 7.24
N SER A 633 -36.73 2.18 6.26
CA SER A 633 -37.92 1.43 5.83
C SER A 633 -37.89 1.25 4.32
N THR A 634 -38.03 -0.01 3.89
CA THR A 634 -38.11 -0.38 2.48
C THR A 634 -38.70 -1.79 2.33
N THR A 635 -39.28 -2.07 1.17
CA THR A 635 -39.80 -3.40 0.77
C THR A 635 -38.78 -4.16 -0.08
N ASP A 636 -38.28 -3.54 -1.14
CA ASP A 636 -37.39 -4.13 -2.15
C ASP A 636 -36.13 -3.28 -2.44
N GLY A 637 -36.00 -2.14 -1.76
CA GLY A 637 -34.93 -1.18 -1.97
C GLY A 637 -35.16 -0.20 -3.12
N ALA A 638 -36.27 -0.30 -3.87
CA ALA A 638 -36.59 0.66 -4.92
C ALA A 638 -36.90 2.04 -4.32
N ARG A 639 -37.58 2.06 -3.17
CA ARG A 639 -37.80 3.25 -2.35
C ARG A 639 -37.36 2.98 -0.92
N VAL A 640 -36.48 3.83 -0.39
CA VAL A 640 -35.94 3.72 0.96
C VAL A 640 -36.25 5.01 1.72
N ILE A 641 -36.88 4.89 2.87
CA ILE A 641 -37.13 6.02 3.78
C ILE A 641 -36.13 5.92 4.91
N LEU A 642 -35.31 6.95 5.11
CA LEU A 642 -34.40 7.10 6.23
C LEU A 642 -34.96 8.14 7.20
N SER A 643 -35.04 7.82 8.49
CA SER A 643 -35.50 8.77 9.49
C SER A 643 -34.78 8.58 10.82
N GLY A 644 -34.47 9.65 11.54
CA GLY A 644 -33.79 9.54 12.83
C GLY A 644 -33.03 10.80 13.19
N ILE A 645 -31.81 10.65 13.68
CA ILE A 645 -30.98 11.75 14.18
C ILE A 645 -29.72 11.88 13.33
N ASN A 646 -29.45 13.08 12.81
CA ASN A 646 -28.26 13.38 12.00
C ASN A 646 -27.02 13.70 12.87
N GLU A 647 -25.91 14.09 12.23
CA GLU A 647 -24.65 14.41 12.92
C GLU A 647 -24.68 15.66 13.81
N LYS A 648 -25.66 16.53 13.60
CA LYS A 648 -25.89 17.75 14.40
C LYS A 648 -26.91 17.53 15.52
N LYS A 649 -27.41 16.30 15.67
CA LYS A 649 -28.49 15.92 16.59
C LYS A 649 -29.88 16.48 16.21
N ASP A 650 -30.07 16.86 14.96
CA ASP A 650 -31.38 17.24 14.43
C ASP A 650 -32.15 16.00 13.97
N LEU A 651 -33.48 16.09 14.01
CA LEU A 651 -34.34 15.09 13.38
C LEU A 651 -34.19 15.20 11.87
N ILE A 652 -33.92 14.08 11.21
CA ILE A 652 -33.79 14.00 9.76
C ILE A 652 -34.80 13.01 9.20
N TYR A 653 -35.39 13.34 8.04
CA TYR A 653 -36.22 12.44 7.25
C TYR A 653 -35.83 12.59 5.78
N VAL A 654 -35.50 11.48 5.12
CA VAL A 654 -35.02 11.44 3.74
C VAL A 654 -35.74 10.33 2.99
N VAL A 655 -36.29 10.64 1.82
CA VAL A 655 -36.82 9.64 0.88
C VAL A 655 -35.84 9.47 -0.26
N LEU A 656 -35.48 8.23 -0.51
CA LEU A 656 -34.51 7.80 -1.51
C LEU A 656 -35.19 6.92 -2.54
N ASP A 657 -35.22 7.35 -3.80
CA ASP A 657 -35.74 6.56 -4.92
C ASP A 657 -34.57 6.02 -5.76
N ARG A 658 -34.45 4.70 -5.87
CA ARG A 658 -33.34 4.02 -6.55
C ARG A 658 -33.40 4.31 -8.05
N TYR A 659 -32.26 4.61 -8.64
CA TYR A 659 -32.13 4.73 -10.08
C TYR A 659 -30.91 3.98 -10.61
N LYS A 660 -31.02 3.49 -11.85
CA LYS A 660 -29.92 2.82 -12.53
C LYS A 660 -29.10 3.85 -13.31
N ARG A 661 -28.05 4.39 -12.68
CA ARG A 661 -27.07 5.24 -13.38
C ARG A 661 -26.30 4.41 -14.41
N LYS A 662 -26.33 4.84 -15.67
CA LYS A 662 -25.52 4.23 -16.74
C LYS A 662 -24.13 4.88 -16.73
N TYR A 663 -23.15 4.20 -16.14
CA TYR A 663 -21.76 4.64 -16.22
C TYR A 663 -21.18 4.31 -17.60
N THR A 664 -20.37 5.22 -18.14
CA THR A 664 -19.61 4.99 -19.38
C THR A 664 -18.49 3.98 -19.15
N LEU A 665 -17.92 3.97 -17.94
CA LEU A 665 -16.91 2.99 -17.55
C LEU A 665 -17.55 1.59 -17.40
N PRO A 666 -16.96 0.55 -18.01
CA PRO A 666 -17.42 -0.82 -17.80
C PRO A 666 -17.12 -1.26 -16.36
N ALA A 667 -17.90 -2.22 -15.87
CA ALA A 667 -17.62 -2.85 -14.57
C ALA A 667 -16.23 -3.52 -14.59
N SER A 668 -15.57 -3.55 -13.44
CA SER A 668 -14.28 -4.22 -13.31
C SER A 668 -14.38 -5.69 -13.67
N THR A 669 -13.41 -6.20 -14.44
CA THR A 669 -13.26 -7.64 -14.68
C THR A 669 -12.65 -8.38 -13.49
N LEU A 670 -12.06 -7.65 -12.54
CA LEU A 670 -11.46 -8.16 -11.30
C LEU A 670 -11.88 -7.26 -10.13
N SER A 671 -12.73 -7.79 -9.25
CA SER A 671 -13.24 -7.05 -8.09
C SER A 671 -12.77 -7.71 -6.81
N ALA A 672 -12.19 -6.91 -5.91
CA ALA A 672 -11.87 -7.36 -4.57
C ALA A 672 -13.14 -7.40 -3.70
N GLY A 673 -13.20 -8.38 -2.82
CA GLY A 673 -14.31 -8.56 -1.89
C GLY A 673 -15.46 -9.39 -2.46
N LYS A 674 -16.00 -10.27 -1.61
CA LYS A 674 -17.17 -11.11 -1.89
C LYS A 674 -18.29 -10.70 -0.94
N TYR A 675 -19.17 -9.81 -1.42
CA TYR A 675 -20.18 -9.12 -0.62
C TYR A 675 -21.62 -9.62 -0.81
#